data_AF-A0A3M2JL23-F1
#
_entry.id   AF-A0A3M2JL23-F1
#
_cell.length_a   1.000
_cell.length_b   1.000
_cell.length_c   1.000
_cell.angle_alpha   90.00
_cell.angle_beta   90.00
_cell.angle_gamma   90.00
#
_symmetry.space_group_name_H-M   'P 1'
#
loop_
_entity.id
_entity.type
_entity.pdbx_description
1 polymer ?
#
loop_
_entity_poly.entity_id
_entity_poly.type
_entity_poly.pdbx_seq_one_letter_code
_entity_poly.pdbx_strand_id
1 'polypeptide(L)'
;AIDANDERVALYRIRRDWETLAVGQATVIRDAAEMNGVDIGDVTEAMQQEVIDNYRWSWENWPVDVGAPYYDVNGNGQYDPGFSQDLNGDGEIGVGEIEEPGIANADQVIWFAINDLDDGSTTNLYGSHPIGLEVQVTIWSYNQPSTPLGQVIFKKYRIINKSGYQLDSMFVAQWSDPDVGVYTDDLVGSNPELSLGFAYSGSITDGDFAAFGLPPACVGYDFFQGPIVSSPGDTAIFDLRKVADHKNLGMISFGYFAAGSQIDDPRLGEYDGSLEWYNLLNGYIPTPDTANPAPFVHGFGPNAGQPTFFPVDGDAAEVIGDIDGFGNNLPPGDRRMSLSTGPFSMAPGDTQEVVVAVIGGIVAKPGGDNRNAIKQLEINDNLAQLVYDNLFSAIPRPPADPKVSVTTMEDKIMLEWGGNLEAVAETEKDLPLGYKFEGYNIYQLPNASATIDQAKRIATFDRNDNAILKLSGFRFVPEFGDILEVPIQKGLNTGLQRFFMVEKDYINDQPLYAGNRYYFAVTAYSALDADNDGVADVEALDKKIDQSLESALNIIEVIPQSPAPGVRYPNPAGSEISVVKNATSTGNVTVTVVNPKSLTGHDYRVEFNSDPHYTVVDSDTIGTWYTWNLVDATTGEVKVSDNTNLSGDFDYPIIDGLLVQVVGPKTSGLAGWDYDGNRWVSGVNWGGQEFFGGMDIGANFFGSTLSLAELVPLHIEFQDQESVNNEGFWSRGAVYRRDLGYAYDGIGELPMRSFDVLDPDNPRRTNICFVEDANESQENGSDANKIWDMGWNGTNFPTNGLGGREYLFFMKSDYNEGADYDDNNWGPAADVLYAIWPKERGSRAYLLAQFT
;
A
#
# COMPACT_ATOMS: atom_id res chain seq x y z
N ALA A 1 -31.49 37.55 -2.90
CA ALA A 1 -30.23 36.93 -3.32
C ALA A 1 -29.11 37.97 -3.24
N ILE A 2 -27.85 37.56 -3.41
CA ILE A 2 -26.72 38.48 -3.64
C ILE A 2 -27.01 39.33 -4.90
N ASP A 3 -26.72 40.62 -4.84
CA ASP A 3 -26.84 41.55 -5.97
C ASP A 3 -25.75 41.24 -7.01
N ALA A 4 -26.10 41.16 -8.29
CA ALA A 4 -25.14 40.88 -9.37
C ALA A 4 -24.02 41.95 -9.49
N ASN A 5 -24.19 43.13 -8.91
CA ASN A 5 -23.20 44.20 -8.87
C ASN A 5 -22.36 44.21 -7.58
N ASP A 6 -22.61 43.29 -6.66
CA ASP A 6 -21.79 43.15 -5.45
C ASP A 6 -20.37 42.73 -5.84
N GLU A 7 -19.35 43.38 -5.26
CA GLU A 7 -17.94 43.11 -5.58
C GLU A 7 -17.53 41.67 -5.24
N ARG A 8 -18.29 41.00 -4.37
CA ARG A 8 -18.09 39.59 -4.03
C ARG A 8 -18.66 38.63 -5.08
N VAL A 9 -19.47 39.10 -6.03
CA VAL A 9 -19.92 38.29 -7.18
C VAL A 9 -18.78 38.16 -8.17
N ALA A 10 -17.96 37.14 -7.94
CA ALA A 10 -16.86 36.74 -8.79
C ALA A 10 -16.79 35.21 -8.86
N LEU A 11 -15.99 34.70 -9.81
CA LEU A 11 -15.59 33.31 -9.82
C LEU A 11 -14.30 33.20 -9.00
N TYR A 12 -14.37 32.52 -7.87
CA TYR A 12 -13.22 32.27 -7.00
C TYR A 12 -12.63 30.92 -7.35
N ARG A 13 -11.30 30.85 -7.49
CA ARG A 13 -10.58 29.61 -7.78
C ARG A 13 -9.39 29.51 -6.83
N ILE A 14 -9.41 28.50 -5.96
CA ILE A 14 -8.34 28.25 -4.98
C ILE A 14 -7.65 26.93 -5.28
N ARG A 15 -6.36 26.87 -4.92
CA ARG A 15 -5.54 25.66 -4.86
C ARG A 15 -4.78 25.68 -3.56
N ARG A 16 -4.57 24.52 -2.92
CA ARG A 16 -3.82 24.48 -1.65
C ARG A 16 -2.32 24.70 -1.84
N ASP A 17 -1.77 24.35 -3.01
CA ASP A 17 -0.34 24.51 -3.34
C ASP A 17 0.03 25.88 -3.92
N TRP A 18 -0.90 26.85 -3.92
CA TRP A 18 -0.75 28.13 -4.63
C TRP A 18 0.52 28.91 -4.25
N GLU A 19 0.95 28.86 -2.98
CA GLU A 19 2.15 29.56 -2.49
C GLU A 19 3.45 29.01 -3.10
N THR A 20 3.42 27.77 -3.58
CA THR A 20 4.59 27.10 -4.19
C THR A 20 4.62 27.24 -5.72
N LEU A 21 3.57 27.83 -6.30
CA LEU A 21 3.49 28.05 -7.74
C LEU A 21 4.52 29.10 -8.20
N ALA A 22 5.12 28.85 -9.35
CA ALA A 22 6.14 29.72 -9.91
C ALA A 22 6.08 29.77 -11.44
N VAL A 23 6.47 30.93 -12.00
CA VAL A 23 6.68 31.09 -13.43
C VAL A 23 7.69 30.05 -13.92
N GLY A 24 7.38 29.40 -15.04
CA GLY A 24 8.15 28.32 -15.65
C GLY A 24 7.69 26.92 -15.27
N GLN A 25 6.81 26.77 -14.27
CA GLN A 25 6.21 25.47 -13.94
C GLN A 25 5.21 25.04 -15.04
N ALA A 26 5.27 23.77 -15.45
CA ALA A 26 4.44 23.25 -16.55
C ALA A 26 2.93 23.39 -16.28
N THR A 27 2.50 23.21 -15.03
CA THR A 27 1.10 23.37 -14.61
C THR A 27 0.62 24.82 -14.72
N VAL A 28 1.45 25.79 -14.30
CA VAL A 28 1.15 27.23 -14.43
C VAL A 28 1.12 27.67 -15.89
N ILE A 29 2.04 27.15 -16.72
CA ILE A 29 2.04 27.40 -18.17
C ILE A 29 0.73 26.89 -18.79
N ARG A 30 0.29 25.69 -18.43
CA ARG A 30 -0.96 25.12 -18.92
C ARG A 30 -2.19 25.92 -18.48
N ASP A 31 -2.30 26.24 -17.19
CA ASP A 31 -3.38 27.10 -16.67
C ASP A 31 -3.42 28.44 -17.43
N ALA A 32 -2.25 29.05 -17.68
CA ALA A 32 -2.14 30.31 -18.39
C ALA A 32 -2.54 30.20 -19.87
N ALA A 33 -2.17 29.11 -20.54
CA ALA A 33 -2.59 28.81 -21.90
C ALA A 33 -4.12 28.72 -22.01
N GLU A 34 -4.73 27.91 -21.15
CA GLU A 34 -6.18 27.67 -21.10
C GLU A 34 -6.94 28.97 -20.78
N MET A 35 -6.47 29.76 -19.79
CA MET A 35 -7.15 30.99 -19.40
C MET A 35 -7.04 32.13 -20.41
N ASN A 36 -5.99 32.13 -21.24
CA ASN A 36 -5.81 33.13 -22.27
C ASN A 36 -6.27 32.66 -23.66
N GLY A 37 -6.66 31.38 -23.81
CA GLY A 37 -7.04 30.80 -25.10
C GLY A 37 -5.89 30.82 -26.12
N VAL A 38 -4.66 30.53 -25.67
CA VAL A 38 -3.45 30.50 -26.51
C VAL A 38 -2.76 29.13 -26.43
N ASP A 39 -1.92 28.82 -27.42
CA ASP A 39 -1.11 27.59 -27.38
C ASP A 39 -0.07 27.65 -26.25
N ILE A 40 0.28 26.48 -25.69
CA ILE A 40 1.29 26.35 -24.61
C ILE A 40 2.62 27.05 -24.95
N GLY A 41 3.04 27.02 -26.22
CA GLY A 41 4.28 27.65 -26.68
C GLY A 41 4.24 29.18 -26.73
N ASP A 42 3.04 29.79 -26.71
CA ASP A 42 2.83 31.23 -26.78
C ASP A 42 2.58 31.87 -25.41
N VAL A 43 2.61 31.08 -24.34
CA VAL A 43 2.42 31.54 -22.96
C VAL A 43 3.59 32.43 -22.52
N THR A 44 3.27 33.64 -22.09
CA THR A 44 4.26 34.60 -21.56
C THR A 44 4.43 34.45 -20.04
N GLU A 45 5.55 34.93 -19.50
CA GLU A 45 5.76 35.00 -18.04
C GLU A 45 4.69 35.87 -17.35
N ALA A 46 4.18 36.90 -18.02
CA ALA A 46 3.13 37.77 -17.48
C ALA A 46 1.79 37.03 -17.32
N MET A 47 1.40 36.21 -18.31
CA MET A 47 0.20 35.37 -18.22
C MET A 47 0.30 34.35 -17.08
N GLN A 48 1.49 33.78 -16.88
CA GLN A 48 1.74 32.87 -15.76
C GLN A 48 1.64 33.57 -14.41
N GLN A 49 2.21 34.79 -14.29
CA GLN A 49 2.11 35.56 -13.07
C GLN A 49 0.66 35.96 -12.76
N GLU A 50 -0.13 36.31 -13.77
CA GLU A 50 -1.56 36.63 -13.60
C GLU A 50 -2.36 35.44 -13.04
N VAL A 51 -2.05 34.21 -13.47
CA VAL A 51 -2.66 33.00 -12.90
C VAL A 51 -2.32 32.86 -11.41
N ILE A 52 -1.04 33.02 -11.04
CA ILE A 52 -0.58 32.92 -9.64
C ILE A 52 -1.25 34.01 -8.79
N ASP A 53 -1.30 35.24 -9.29
CA ASP A 53 -1.91 36.38 -8.61
C ASP A 53 -3.43 36.17 -8.41
N ASN A 54 -4.12 35.55 -9.37
CA ASN A 54 -5.55 35.22 -9.25
C ASN A 54 -5.81 34.14 -8.17
N TYR A 55 -4.97 33.11 -8.09
CA TYR A 55 -5.08 32.10 -7.02
C TYR A 55 -4.88 32.74 -5.64
N ARG A 56 -3.84 33.58 -5.51
CA ARG A 56 -3.58 34.35 -4.29
C ARG A 56 -4.77 35.22 -3.90
N TRP A 57 -5.28 35.99 -4.86
CA TRP A 57 -6.41 36.88 -4.61
C TRP A 57 -7.65 36.10 -4.17
N SER A 58 -7.96 34.97 -4.84
CA SER A 58 -9.09 34.12 -4.47
C SER A 58 -8.95 33.52 -3.07
N TRP A 59 -7.74 33.14 -2.68
CA TRP A 59 -7.46 32.61 -1.34
C TRP A 59 -7.64 33.69 -0.26
N GLU A 60 -7.05 34.87 -0.49
CA GLU A 60 -7.10 36.00 0.46
C GLU A 60 -8.50 36.63 0.58
N ASN A 61 -9.34 36.52 -0.45
CA ASN A 61 -10.67 37.14 -0.52
C ASN A 61 -11.81 36.09 -0.56
N TRP A 62 -11.55 34.87 -0.08
CA TRP A 62 -12.53 33.79 -0.12
C TRP A 62 -13.84 34.17 0.60
N PRO A 63 -15.00 34.14 -0.06
CA PRO A 63 -16.18 34.89 0.39
C PRO A 63 -17.08 34.04 1.29
N VAL A 64 -16.56 33.64 2.45
CA VAL A 64 -17.26 32.74 3.40
C VAL A 64 -18.57 33.33 3.91
N ASP A 65 -18.62 34.65 4.11
CA ASP A 65 -19.79 35.38 4.62
C ASP A 65 -21.02 35.30 3.70
N VAL A 66 -20.82 34.94 2.43
CA VAL A 66 -21.87 34.72 1.44
C VAL A 66 -22.03 33.25 1.02
N GLY A 67 -21.36 32.32 1.72
CA GLY A 67 -21.61 30.88 1.62
C GLY A 67 -20.53 30.06 0.94
N ALA A 68 -19.34 30.63 0.67
CA ALA A 68 -18.22 29.83 0.21
C ALA A 68 -17.74 28.86 1.32
N PRO A 69 -17.47 27.59 0.99
CA PRO A 69 -17.15 26.58 1.99
C PRO A 69 -15.74 26.76 2.55
N TYR A 70 -15.58 26.36 3.81
CA TYR A 70 -14.30 26.31 4.52
C TYR A 70 -14.36 25.12 5.50
N TYR A 71 -13.20 24.71 6.01
CA TYR A 71 -13.16 23.73 7.09
C TYR A 71 -13.45 24.42 8.43
N ASP A 72 -14.61 24.16 9.02
CA ASP A 72 -14.97 24.61 10.38
C ASP A 72 -14.47 23.57 11.40
N VAL A 73 -13.20 23.69 11.77
CA VAL A 73 -12.48 22.72 12.61
C VAL A 73 -12.97 22.78 14.06
N ASN A 74 -13.19 23.98 14.59
CA ASN A 74 -13.62 24.16 15.98
C ASN A 74 -15.15 24.03 16.19
N GLY A 75 -15.93 23.96 15.10
CA GLY A 75 -17.38 23.76 15.11
C GLY A 75 -18.17 24.97 15.58
N ASN A 76 -17.60 26.18 15.55
CA ASN A 76 -18.26 27.41 16.01
C ASN A 76 -19.08 28.08 14.89
N GLY A 77 -19.00 27.60 13.65
CA GLY A 77 -19.68 28.15 12.48
C GLY A 77 -19.18 29.53 12.04
N GLN A 78 -18.01 29.96 12.51
CA GLN A 78 -17.29 31.15 12.12
C GLN A 78 -15.97 30.73 11.47
N TYR A 79 -15.54 31.49 10.47
CA TYR A 79 -14.26 31.26 9.85
C TYR A 79 -13.16 31.94 10.67
N ASP A 80 -12.31 31.16 11.33
CA ASP A 80 -11.15 31.60 12.09
C ASP A 80 -9.84 31.19 11.37
N PRO A 81 -9.40 31.93 10.32
CA PRO A 81 -8.28 31.54 9.48
C PRO A 81 -7.03 31.12 10.26
N GLY A 82 -6.55 29.91 9.99
CA GLY A 82 -5.35 29.35 10.61
C GLY A 82 -5.54 28.74 12.00
N PHE A 83 -6.77 28.70 12.54
CA PHE A 83 -7.07 27.81 13.66
C PHE A 83 -6.83 26.36 13.23
N SER A 84 -6.22 25.53 14.07
CA SER A 84 -6.01 24.12 13.76
C SER A 84 -6.17 23.22 14.98
N GLN A 85 -6.60 21.98 14.72
CA GLN A 85 -6.75 20.94 15.72
C GLN A 85 -6.55 19.58 15.07
N ASP A 86 -5.65 18.78 15.66
CA ASP A 86 -5.50 17.36 15.32
C ASP A 86 -6.79 16.61 15.71
N LEU A 87 -7.58 16.21 14.71
CA LEU A 87 -8.87 15.55 14.88
C LEU A 87 -8.73 14.03 14.94
N ASN A 88 -7.65 13.47 14.40
CA ASN A 88 -7.43 12.03 14.28
C ASN A 88 -6.48 11.47 15.37
N GLY A 89 -5.78 12.33 16.09
CA GLY A 89 -4.84 12.01 17.17
C GLY A 89 -3.50 11.45 16.70
N ASP A 90 -3.11 11.65 15.44
CA ASP A 90 -1.86 11.15 14.85
C ASP A 90 -0.65 12.07 15.13
N GLY A 91 -0.88 13.24 15.72
CA GLY A 91 0.15 14.21 16.06
C GLY A 91 0.58 15.12 14.91
N GLU A 92 -0.06 15.00 13.75
CA GLU A 92 0.08 15.87 12.58
C GLU A 92 -1.17 16.75 12.43
N ILE A 93 -1.05 17.84 11.69
CA ILE A 93 -2.19 18.66 11.30
C ILE A 93 -2.40 18.47 9.81
N GLY A 94 -3.41 17.68 9.49
CA GLY A 94 -3.78 17.30 8.13
C GLY A 94 -4.69 18.29 7.42
N VAL A 95 -5.12 17.89 6.22
CA VAL A 95 -6.15 18.61 5.46
C VAL A 95 -7.48 18.49 6.19
N GLY A 96 -8.21 19.61 6.28
CA GLY A 96 -9.46 19.65 7.04
C GLY A 96 -9.30 19.76 8.55
N GLU A 97 -8.06 19.84 9.04
CA GLU A 97 -7.70 20.08 10.45
C GLU A 97 -7.16 21.49 10.68
N ILE A 98 -7.16 22.31 9.63
CA ILE A 98 -6.88 23.75 9.65
C ILE A 98 -8.10 24.48 9.08
N GLU A 99 -8.52 25.56 9.73
CA GLU A 99 -9.55 26.44 9.21
C GLU A 99 -8.99 27.28 8.06
N GLU A 100 -9.27 26.81 6.85
CA GLU A 100 -8.85 27.40 5.59
C GLU A 100 -9.95 27.26 4.51
N PRO A 101 -9.89 28.04 3.42
CA PRO A 101 -10.79 27.88 2.28
C PRO A 101 -10.68 26.45 1.71
N GLY A 102 -11.81 25.78 1.54
CA GLY A 102 -11.79 24.42 1.01
C GLY A 102 -13.03 23.59 1.32
N ILE A 103 -13.08 22.41 0.71
CA ILE A 103 -14.10 21.39 0.94
C ILE A 103 -13.51 20.03 0.54
N ALA A 104 -14.01 18.93 1.12
CA ALA A 104 -13.78 17.57 0.62
C ALA A 104 -12.30 17.17 0.43
N ASN A 105 -11.38 17.70 1.24
CA ASN A 105 -9.93 17.50 1.08
C ASN A 105 -9.40 17.73 -0.36
N ALA A 106 -10.04 18.63 -1.12
CA ALA A 106 -9.76 18.85 -2.52
C ALA A 106 -8.45 19.61 -2.76
N ASP A 107 -7.80 19.34 -3.90
CA ASP A 107 -6.56 20.04 -4.28
C ASP A 107 -6.88 21.37 -4.99
N GLN A 108 -8.03 21.44 -5.70
CA GLN A 108 -8.57 22.66 -6.30
C GLN A 108 -10.07 22.79 -6.01
N VAL A 109 -10.51 24.01 -5.68
CA VAL A 109 -11.92 24.35 -5.48
C VAL A 109 -12.26 25.62 -6.27
N ILE A 110 -13.40 25.61 -6.94
CA ILE A 110 -14.01 26.79 -7.58
C ILE A 110 -15.33 27.06 -6.87
N TRP A 111 -15.62 28.33 -6.59
CA TRP A 111 -16.89 28.75 -6.01
C TRP A 111 -17.44 29.99 -6.72
N PHE A 112 -18.76 30.00 -6.93
CA PHE A 112 -19.50 31.17 -7.37
C PHE A 112 -20.98 31.05 -6.97
N ALA A 113 -21.73 32.15 -7.01
CA ALA A 113 -23.17 32.18 -6.79
C ALA A 113 -23.91 32.78 -7.97
N ILE A 114 -25.07 32.22 -8.29
CA ILE A 114 -26.00 32.69 -9.33
C ILE A 114 -27.40 32.82 -8.76
N ASN A 115 -28.27 33.55 -9.45
CA ASN A 115 -29.69 33.63 -9.12
C ASN A 115 -30.52 33.90 -10.38
N ASP A 116 -31.82 33.69 -10.28
CA ASP A 116 -32.77 33.83 -11.38
C ASP A 116 -33.54 35.17 -11.36
N LEU A 117 -33.11 36.17 -10.58
CA LEU A 117 -33.91 37.38 -10.31
C LEU A 117 -34.08 38.32 -11.51
N ASP A 118 -33.32 38.15 -12.58
CA ASP A 118 -33.45 38.94 -13.80
C ASP A 118 -34.60 38.41 -14.68
N ASP A 119 -35.75 39.10 -14.60
CA ASP A 119 -36.97 38.75 -15.34
C ASP A 119 -36.77 38.70 -16.86
N GLY A 120 -35.89 39.57 -17.40
CA GLY A 120 -35.56 39.57 -18.82
C GLY A 120 -34.85 38.29 -19.25
N SER A 121 -33.85 37.86 -18.48
CA SER A 121 -33.11 36.61 -18.70
C SER A 121 -34.01 35.38 -18.62
N THR A 122 -34.87 35.25 -17.60
CA THR A 122 -35.73 34.05 -17.44
C THR A 122 -36.81 33.99 -18.52
N THR A 123 -37.44 35.12 -18.85
CA THR A 123 -38.46 35.17 -19.90
C THR A 123 -37.88 34.94 -21.29
N ASN A 124 -36.67 35.45 -21.57
CA ASN A 124 -35.97 35.16 -22.83
C ASN A 124 -35.52 33.70 -22.95
N LEU A 125 -35.28 33.02 -21.83
CA LEU A 125 -34.85 31.62 -21.82
C LEU A 125 -36.02 30.67 -22.13
N TYR A 126 -37.03 30.57 -21.25
CA TYR A 126 -38.17 29.65 -21.44
C TYR A 126 -39.53 30.28 -21.11
N GLY A 127 -39.66 31.61 -21.26
CA GLY A 127 -40.93 32.32 -21.17
C GLY A 127 -41.57 32.37 -19.78
N SER A 128 -40.84 32.06 -18.71
CA SER A 128 -41.31 32.14 -17.32
C SER A 128 -40.67 33.29 -16.55
N HIS A 129 -41.40 33.79 -15.55
CA HIS A 129 -40.89 34.77 -14.59
C HIS A 129 -39.96 34.09 -13.56
N PRO A 130 -39.07 34.85 -12.90
CA PRO A 130 -38.22 34.35 -11.82
C PRO A 130 -39.03 33.64 -10.73
N ILE A 131 -38.51 32.50 -10.27
CA ILE A 131 -39.01 31.76 -9.10
C ILE A 131 -38.32 32.19 -7.81
N GLY A 132 -37.20 32.91 -7.89
CA GLY A 132 -36.56 33.59 -6.76
C GLY A 132 -35.58 32.72 -5.99
N LEU A 133 -34.75 31.96 -6.70
CA LEU A 133 -33.72 31.10 -6.15
C LEU A 133 -32.33 31.75 -6.23
N GLU A 134 -31.55 31.54 -5.18
CA GLU A 134 -30.09 31.69 -5.24
C GLU A 134 -29.46 30.30 -5.26
N VAL A 135 -28.50 30.08 -6.14
CA VAL A 135 -27.76 28.82 -6.25
C VAL A 135 -26.28 29.11 -6.06
N GLN A 136 -25.71 28.53 -5.01
CA GLN A 136 -24.27 28.61 -4.74
C GLN A 136 -23.64 27.32 -5.26
N VAL A 137 -22.66 27.47 -6.16
CA VAL A 137 -22.02 26.38 -6.87
C VAL A 137 -20.60 26.21 -6.33
N THR A 138 -20.30 25.02 -5.83
CA THR A 138 -18.94 24.62 -5.45
C THR A 138 -18.51 23.50 -6.39
N ILE A 139 -17.35 23.65 -7.01
CA ILE A 139 -16.76 22.65 -7.91
C ILE A 139 -15.41 22.26 -7.36
N TRP A 140 -15.06 20.98 -7.33
CA TRP A 140 -13.75 20.55 -6.84
C TRP A 140 -13.23 19.31 -7.56
N SER A 141 -11.91 19.11 -7.48
CA SER A 141 -11.21 17.97 -8.07
C SER A 141 -9.89 17.68 -7.34
N TYR A 142 -9.28 16.54 -7.68
CA TYR A 142 -8.03 16.06 -7.11
C TYR A 142 -6.93 15.99 -8.17
N ASN A 143 -5.71 16.39 -7.80
CA ASN A 143 -4.53 16.35 -8.66
C ASN A 143 -3.96 14.92 -8.73
N GLN A 144 -4.71 14.02 -9.36
CA GLN A 144 -4.33 12.61 -9.51
C GLN A 144 -4.47 12.13 -10.96
N PRO A 145 -3.69 12.70 -11.91
CA PRO A 145 -3.86 12.48 -13.34
C PRO A 145 -3.68 11.04 -13.81
N SER A 146 -3.03 10.19 -13.00
CA SER A 146 -2.78 8.77 -13.25
C SER A 146 -3.81 7.82 -12.62
N THR A 147 -4.83 8.36 -11.95
CA THR A 147 -5.88 7.58 -11.27
C THR A 147 -7.26 7.93 -11.82
N PRO A 148 -8.31 7.13 -11.56
CA PRO A 148 -9.67 7.46 -12.00
C PRO A 148 -10.18 8.82 -11.51
N LEU A 149 -9.77 9.29 -10.32
CA LEU A 149 -10.16 10.61 -9.81
C LEU A 149 -9.64 11.77 -10.66
N GLY A 150 -8.59 11.57 -11.47
CA GLY A 150 -8.12 12.55 -12.45
C GLY A 150 -9.09 12.79 -13.61
N GLN A 151 -10.13 11.96 -13.75
CA GLN A 151 -11.19 12.08 -14.75
C GLN A 151 -12.54 12.52 -14.14
N VAL A 152 -12.54 13.00 -12.90
CA VAL A 152 -13.76 13.34 -12.15
C VAL A 152 -13.74 14.80 -11.70
N ILE A 153 -14.84 15.50 -11.95
CA ILE A 153 -15.11 16.85 -11.43
C ILE A 153 -16.39 16.78 -10.61
N PHE A 154 -16.30 17.07 -9.32
CA PHE A 154 -17.47 17.11 -8.44
C PHE A 154 -18.09 18.51 -8.44
N LYS A 155 -19.42 18.56 -8.36
CA LYS A 155 -20.20 19.80 -8.29
C LYS A 155 -21.25 19.67 -7.19
N LYS A 156 -21.32 20.68 -6.33
CA LYS A 156 -22.33 20.85 -5.28
C LYS A 156 -23.10 22.12 -5.53
N TYR A 157 -24.42 21.98 -5.64
CA TYR A 157 -25.37 23.06 -5.81
C TYR A 157 -26.14 23.24 -4.52
N ARG A 158 -25.92 24.35 -3.81
CA ARG A 158 -26.71 24.75 -2.67
C ARG A 158 -27.79 25.73 -3.14
N ILE A 159 -29.04 25.28 -3.12
CA ILE A 159 -30.20 25.99 -3.65
C ILE A 159 -30.95 26.62 -2.47
N ILE A 160 -31.14 27.93 -2.50
CA ILE A 160 -31.76 28.68 -1.41
C ILE A 160 -33.01 29.40 -1.93
N ASN A 161 -34.15 29.17 -1.29
CA ASN A 161 -35.39 29.86 -1.63
C ASN A 161 -35.39 31.28 -1.04
N LYS A 162 -35.06 32.28 -1.87
CA LYS A 162 -35.05 33.71 -1.50
C LYS A 162 -36.32 34.44 -1.93
N SER A 163 -37.32 33.74 -2.48
CA SER A 163 -38.51 34.33 -3.11
C SER A 163 -39.54 34.91 -2.12
N GLY A 164 -39.55 34.40 -0.88
CA GLY A 164 -40.61 34.70 0.09
C GLY A 164 -41.87 33.83 -0.06
N TYR A 165 -41.92 32.95 -1.05
CA TYR A 165 -43.05 32.05 -1.33
C TYR A 165 -42.70 30.59 -1.07
N GLN A 166 -43.72 29.78 -0.79
CA GLN A 166 -43.58 28.32 -0.80
C GLN A 166 -43.40 27.87 -2.26
N LEU A 167 -42.28 27.20 -2.54
CA LEU A 167 -42.10 26.47 -3.79
C LEU A 167 -42.57 25.04 -3.55
N ASP A 168 -43.49 24.56 -4.35
CA ASP A 168 -44.07 23.22 -4.25
C ASP A 168 -43.84 22.46 -5.56
N SER A 169 -43.70 21.14 -5.47
CA SER A 169 -43.55 20.28 -6.66
C SER A 169 -42.36 20.67 -7.55
N MET A 170 -41.24 21.03 -6.92
CA MET A 170 -40.00 21.43 -7.59
C MET A 170 -39.21 20.20 -8.05
N PHE A 171 -38.65 20.29 -9.25
CA PHE A 171 -37.67 19.34 -9.79
C PHE A 171 -36.36 20.07 -10.05
N VAL A 172 -35.25 19.33 -9.95
CA VAL A 172 -33.91 19.81 -10.32
C VAL A 172 -33.30 18.77 -11.24
N ALA A 173 -32.52 19.20 -12.22
CA ALA A 173 -31.73 18.29 -13.02
C ALA A 173 -30.32 18.79 -13.29
N GLN A 174 -29.42 17.82 -13.44
CA GLN A 174 -28.19 18.02 -14.18
C GLN A 174 -28.52 17.89 -15.68
N TRP A 175 -28.56 19.03 -16.36
CA TRP A 175 -28.69 19.09 -17.81
C TRP A 175 -27.33 19.15 -18.49
N SER A 176 -27.19 18.53 -19.65
CA SER A 176 -26.01 18.67 -20.49
C SER A 176 -26.35 18.62 -21.96
N ASP A 177 -25.64 19.44 -22.73
CA ASP A 177 -25.42 19.34 -24.18
C ASP A 177 -23.96 18.86 -24.37
N PRO A 178 -23.71 17.54 -24.40
CA PRO A 178 -22.38 16.99 -24.15
C PRO A 178 -21.38 17.16 -25.29
N ASP A 179 -21.85 17.17 -26.55
CA ASP A 179 -21.04 17.23 -27.77
C ASP A 179 -19.77 16.34 -27.70
N VAL A 180 -19.94 15.02 -27.60
CA VAL A 180 -18.81 14.09 -27.36
C VAL A 180 -18.04 13.82 -28.65
N GLY A 181 -17.14 14.74 -28.97
CA GLY A 181 -16.45 14.77 -30.25
C GLY A 181 -17.36 15.39 -31.30
N VAL A 182 -17.63 14.68 -32.39
CA VAL A 182 -18.50 15.19 -33.45
C VAL A 182 -19.96 15.08 -33.01
N TYR A 183 -20.56 16.20 -32.61
CA TYR A 183 -21.95 16.32 -32.15
C TYR A 183 -23.01 15.57 -33.00
N THR A 184 -22.80 15.41 -34.31
CA THR A 184 -23.73 14.66 -35.19
C THR A 184 -23.67 13.14 -35.04
N ASP A 185 -22.78 12.60 -34.21
CA ASP A 185 -22.61 11.16 -33.95
C ASP A 185 -22.95 10.81 -32.49
N ASP A 186 -23.51 11.72 -31.70
CA ASP A 186 -23.76 11.45 -30.28
C ASP A 186 -24.93 10.46 -30.06
N LEU A 187 -24.76 9.65 -29.03
CA LEU A 187 -25.77 8.81 -28.40
C LEU A 187 -25.75 9.05 -26.89
N VAL A 188 -26.87 8.75 -26.22
CA VAL A 188 -26.98 8.82 -24.76
C VAL A 188 -27.43 7.49 -24.16
N GLY A 189 -27.12 7.30 -22.88
CA GLY A 189 -27.58 6.18 -22.08
C GLY A 189 -27.86 6.59 -20.64
N SER A 190 -28.64 5.77 -19.94
CA SER A 190 -28.91 5.95 -18.51
C SER A 190 -28.68 4.64 -17.76
N ASN A 191 -28.26 4.74 -16.51
CA ASN A 191 -28.16 3.62 -15.59
C ASN A 191 -28.79 4.05 -14.26
N PRO A 192 -30.06 3.70 -14.00
CA PRO A 192 -30.75 4.10 -12.78
C PRO A 192 -30.19 3.44 -11.51
N GLU A 193 -29.51 2.29 -11.62
CA GLU A 193 -28.90 1.64 -10.45
C GLU A 193 -27.68 2.43 -9.94
N LEU A 194 -26.91 3.02 -10.86
CA LEU A 194 -25.78 3.90 -10.56
C LEU A 194 -26.19 5.38 -10.45
N SER A 195 -27.46 5.74 -10.67
CA SER A 195 -27.88 7.15 -10.83
C SER A 195 -27.08 7.93 -11.89
N LEU A 196 -26.62 7.22 -12.92
CA LEU A 196 -25.71 7.71 -13.96
C LEU A 196 -26.46 7.99 -15.26
N GLY A 197 -26.11 9.08 -15.93
CA GLY A 197 -26.53 9.39 -17.30
C GLY A 197 -25.32 9.82 -18.11
N PHE A 198 -25.18 9.31 -19.33
CA PHE A 198 -23.95 9.46 -20.10
C PHE A 198 -24.18 9.66 -21.58
N ALA A 199 -23.20 10.27 -22.25
CA ALA A 199 -23.14 10.46 -23.68
C ALA A 199 -21.86 9.85 -24.25
N TYR A 200 -21.95 9.29 -25.44
CA TYR A 200 -20.87 8.58 -26.12
C TYR A 200 -21.03 8.67 -27.63
N SER A 201 -19.93 8.57 -28.37
CA SER A 201 -19.99 8.52 -29.83
C SER A 201 -20.70 7.24 -30.31
N GLY A 202 -21.61 7.36 -31.27
CA GLY A 202 -22.35 6.24 -31.84
C GLY A 202 -21.49 5.35 -32.72
N SER A 203 -20.46 5.91 -33.34
CA SER A 203 -19.48 5.20 -34.14
C SER A 203 -18.27 4.75 -33.30
N ILE A 204 -17.61 3.67 -33.73
CA ILE A 204 -16.36 3.18 -33.10
C ILE A 204 -15.16 4.12 -33.32
N THR A 205 -15.32 5.15 -34.14
CA THR A 205 -14.34 6.19 -34.43
C THR A 205 -15.05 7.53 -34.50
N ASP A 206 -14.39 8.58 -34.01
CA ASP A 206 -14.91 9.94 -34.01
C ASP A 206 -13.91 10.88 -34.70
N GLY A 207 -14.41 11.87 -35.44
CA GLY A 207 -13.57 12.77 -36.26
C GLY A 207 -12.70 13.72 -35.45
N ASP A 208 -13.21 14.22 -34.32
CA ASP A 208 -12.51 15.18 -33.47
C ASP A 208 -11.47 14.47 -32.61
N PHE A 209 -11.81 13.31 -32.02
CA PHE A 209 -10.83 12.49 -31.31
C PHE A 209 -9.74 11.95 -32.25
N ALA A 210 -10.09 11.54 -33.48
CA ALA A 210 -9.11 11.05 -34.45
C ALA A 210 -8.09 12.13 -34.86
N ALA A 211 -8.46 13.43 -34.81
CA ALA A 211 -7.53 14.53 -35.09
C ALA A 211 -6.36 14.58 -34.09
N PHE A 212 -6.56 14.08 -32.87
CA PHE A 212 -5.54 13.93 -31.83
C PHE A 212 -4.94 12.52 -31.75
N GLY A 213 -5.33 11.61 -32.66
CA GLY A 213 -4.92 10.21 -32.60
C GLY A 213 -5.50 9.44 -31.42
N LEU A 214 -6.65 9.88 -30.90
CA LEU A 214 -7.35 9.28 -29.77
C LEU A 214 -8.57 8.47 -30.25
N PRO A 215 -8.91 7.36 -29.57
CA PRO A 215 -10.22 6.73 -29.70
C PRO A 215 -11.36 7.63 -29.18
N PRO A 216 -12.63 7.34 -29.55
CA PRO A 216 -13.79 8.04 -28.99
C PRO A 216 -13.82 7.97 -27.46
N ALA A 217 -14.30 9.03 -26.83
CA ALA A 217 -14.52 9.08 -25.39
C ALA A 217 -16.01 8.96 -25.05
N CYS A 218 -16.28 8.96 -23.75
CA CYS A 218 -17.60 9.02 -23.14
C CYS A 218 -17.55 10.05 -22.00
N VAL A 219 -18.65 10.75 -21.77
CA VAL A 219 -18.82 11.63 -20.60
C VAL A 219 -20.09 11.23 -19.87
N GLY A 220 -19.98 11.06 -18.56
CA GLY A 220 -21.07 10.71 -17.66
C GLY A 220 -21.31 11.77 -16.61
N TYR A 221 -22.51 11.72 -16.05
CA TYR A 221 -22.94 12.53 -14.93
C TYR A 221 -23.52 11.60 -13.87
N ASP A 222 -22.89 11.51 -12.72
CA ASP A 222 -23.39 10.73 -11.59
C ASP A 222 -24.15 11.64 -10.63
N PHE A 223 -25.35 11.23 -10.24
CA PHE A 223 -26.23 11.92 -9.32
C PHE A 223 -26.12 11.37 -7.89
N PHE A 224 -24.98 11.61 -7.23
CA PHE A 224 -24.69 11.15 -5.87
C PHE A 224 -25.73 11.56 -4.81
N GLN A 225 -26.23 12.79 -4.90
CA GLN A 225 -27.07 13.39 -3.88
C GLN A 225 -28.13 14.30 -4.50
N GLY A 226 -29.41 14.00 -4.26
CA GLY A 226 -30.47 14.97 -4.48
C GLY A 226 -30.98 15.65 -3.21
N PRO A 227 -32.05 16.44 -3.36
CA PRO A 227 -32.72 17.14 -2.27
C PRO A 227 -33.04 16.20 -1.11
N ILE A 228 -32.90 16.72 0.10
CA ILE A 228 -33.21 16.01 1.33
C ILE A 228 -34.70 16.10 1.63
N VAL A 229 -35.34 14.95 1.90
CA VAL A 229 -36.75 14.86 2.30
C VAL A 229 -36.91 14.06 3.59
N SER A 230 -37.92 14.40 4.41
CA SER A 230 -38.19 13.68 5.66
C SER A 230 -38.56 12.22 5.36
N SER A 231 -37.88 11.30 6.04
CA SER A 231 -38.09 9.86 5.90
C SER A 231 -37.66 9.15 7.20
N PRO A 232 -38.57 8.96 8.16
CA PRO A 232 -38.22 8.41 9.47
C PRO A 232 -37.55 7.03 9.37
N GLY A 233 -36.43 6.85 10.06
CA GLY A 233 -35.61 5.63 10.01
C GLY A 233 -34.52 5.58 8.93
N ASP A 234 -34.54 6.50 7.96
CA ASP A 234 -33.50 6.62 6.95
C ASP A 234 -32.38 7.59 7.40
N THR A 235 -31.28 7.61 6.65
CA THR A 235 -30.20 8.59 6.82
C THR A 235 -29.88 9.24 5.49
N ALA A 236 -29.83 10.58 5.48
CA ALA A 236 -29.41 11.40 4.35
C ALA A 236 -28.01 11.97 4.57
N ILE A 237 -27.46 12.58 3.53
CA ILE A 237 -26.28 13.44 3.54
C ILE A 237 -26.75 14.87 3.23
N PHE A 238 -26.27 15.83 4.01
CA PHE A 238 -26.45 17.26 3.77
C PHE A 238 -25.23 17.99 4.30
N ASP A 239 -24.60 18.81 3.47
CA ASP A 239 -23.36 19.52 3.80
C ASP A 239 -22.23 18.55 4.21
N LEU A 240 -22.12 17.44 3.46
CA LEU A 240 -21.19 16.32 3.72
C LEU A 240 -21.29 15.74 5.15
N ARG A 241 -22.48 15.79 5.76
CA ARG A 241 -22.76 15.23 7.09
C ARG A 241 -23.98 14.34 7.04
N LYS A 242 -23.97 13.26 7.83
CA LYS A 242 -25.12 12.36 7.96
C LYS A 242 -26.25 13.01 8.77
N VAL A 243 -27.47 12.96 8.24
CA VAL A 243 -28.69 13.50 8.86
C VAL A 243 -29.70 12.37 9.03
N ALA A 244 -30.06 12.07 10.27
CA ALA A 244 -31.04 11.03 10.60
C ALA A 244 -32.49 11.44 10.24
N ASP A 245 -33.36 10.45 10.08
CA ASP A 245 -34.80 10.59 9.78
C ASP A 245 -35.11 11.33 8.48
N HIS A 246 -34.15 11.30 7.55
CA HIS A 246 -34.23 11.89 6.23
C HIS A 246 -33.61 10.95 5.20
N LYS A 247 -33.95 11.15 3.93
CA LYS A 247 -33.25 10.54 2.79
C LYS A 247 -32.95 11.59 1.73
N ASN A 248 -31.88 11.41 0.97
CA ASN A 248 -31.72 12.12 -0.29
C ASN A 248 -32.57 11.45 -1.36
N LEU A 249 -33.16 12.26 -2.24
CA LEU A 249 -33.73 11.74 -3.48
C LEU A 249 -32.57 11.39 -4.45
N GLY A 250 -32.65 10.24 -5.12
CA GLY A 250 -31.73 9.88 -6.21
C GLY A 250 -32.19 10.45 -7.54
N MET A 251 -31.63 9.95 -8.64
CA MET A 251 -32.19 10.17 -9.98
C MET A 251 -33.54 9.45 -10.10
N ILE A 252 -34.63 10.20 -10.29
CA ILE A 252 -35.99 9.64 -10.40
C ILE A 252 -36.48 9.50 -11.84
N SER A 253 -35.81 10.19 -12.78
CA SER A 253 -36.05 10.05 -14.21
C SER A 253 -34.86 10.52 -15.02
N PHE A 254 -34.70 9.93 -16.21
CA PHE A 254 -33.77 10.38 -17.23
C PHE A 254 -34.57 10.89 -18.44
N GLY A 255 -34.25 12.09 -18.90
CA GLY A 255 -34.83 12.67 -20.11
C GLY A 255 -33.74 12.90 -21.14
N TYR A 256 -34.04 12.63 -22.41
CA TYR A 256 -33.19 13.07 -23.53
C TYR A 256 -34.05 13.63 -24.66
N PHE A 257 -33.45 14.49 -25.47
CA PHE A 257 -34.06 15.07 -26.66
C PHE A 257 -32.98 15.33 -27.71
N ALA A 258 -33.40 15.41 -28.96
CA ALA A 258 -32.50 15.54 -30.10
C ALA A 258 -33.02 16.57 -31.10
N ALA A 259 -32.13 17.47 -31.50
CA ALA A 259 -32.46 18.60 -32.36
C ALA A 259 -33.08 18.13 -33.70
N GLY A 260 -34.26 18.66 -34.04
CA GLY A 260 -34.99 18.33 -35.26
C GLY A 260 -35.67 16.95 -35.26
N SER A 261 -35.80 16.29 -34.10
CA SER A 261 -36.47 15.00 -33.95
C SER A 261 -37.94 15.13 -33.50
N GLN A 262 -38.59 14.01 -33.15
CA GLN A 262 -39.94 14.02 -32.58
C GLN A 262 -39.98 14.45 -31.11
N ILE A 263 -38.83 14.40 -30.44
CA ILE A 263 -38.60 14.89 -29.09
C ILE A 263 -37.52 15.98 -29.20
N ASP A 264 -37.93 17.11 -29.76
CA ASP A 264 -37.07 18.27 -30.07
C ASP A 264 -36.82 19.14 -28.83
N ASP A 265 -35.94 20.13 -28.96
CA ASP A 265 -35.67 21.12 -27.91
C ASP A 265 -36.95 21.79 -27.37
N PRO A 266 -37.11 21.92 -26.04
CA PRO A 266 -38.17 22.75 -25.46
C PRO A 266 -38.14 24.19 -26.03
N ARG A 267 -39.32 24.76 -26.30
CA ARG A 267 -39.43 26.05 -27.02
C ARG A 267 -38.74 27.19 -26.26
N LEU A 268 -37.70 27.75 -26.87
CA LEU A 268 -36.97 28.90 -26.32
C LEU A 268 -37.84 30.18 -26.36
N GLY A 269 -37.84 30.94 -25.27
CA GLY A 269 -38.53 32.23 -25.15
C GLY A 269 -40.07 32.16 -25.05
N GLU A 270 -40.65 30.97 -24.97
CA GLU A 270 -42.10 30.74 -24.87
C GLU A 270 -42.44 29.98 -23.59
N TYR A 271 -43.54 30.33 -22.92
CA TYR A 271 -43.95 29.64 -21.68
C TYR A 271 -44.25 28.15 -21.88
N ASP A 272 -44.67 27.76 -23.08
CA ASP A 272 -44.79 26.35 -23.46
C ASP A 272 -43.48 25.59 -23.27
N GLY A 273 -42.32 26.23 -23.49
CA GLY A 273 -41.02 25.64 -23.20
C GLY A 273 -40.80 25.34 -21.71
N SER A 274 -41.27 26.20 -20.81
CA SER A 274 -41.25 25.91 -19.37
C SER A 274 -42.12 24.69 -19.01
N LEU A 275 -43.26 24.51 -19.68
CA LEU A 275 -44.15 23.36 -19.48
C LEU A 275 -43.54 22.06 -20.04
N GLU A 276 -42.86 22.16 -21.20
CA GLU A 276 -42.12 21.05 -21.81
C GLU A 276 -40.95 20.60 -20.92
N TRP A 277 -40.19 21.54 -20.35
CA TRP A 277 -39.19 21.25 -19.33
C TRP A 277 -39.78 20.60 -18.10
N TYR A 278 -40.90 21.11 -17.57
CA TYR A 278 -41.56 20.51 -16.40
C TYR A 278 -41.93 19.04 -16.64
N ASN A 279 -42.50 18.72 -17.81
CA ASN A 279 -42.79 17.34 -18.19
C ASN A 279 -41.51 16.50 -18.35
N LEU A 280 -40.46 17.04 -18.97
CA LEU A 280 -39.17 16.36 -19.14
C LEU A 280 -38.54 15.98 -17.79
N LEU A 281 -38.47 16.94 -16.86
CA LEU A 281 -37.93 16.74 -15.51
C LEU A 281 -38.76 15.76 -14.67
N ASN A 282 -40.04 15.59 -15.03
CA ASN A 282 -40.97 14.65 -14.40
C ASN A 282 -41.02 13.29 -15.14
N GLY A 283 -40.09 13.03 -16.06
CA GLY A 283 -39.93 11.74 -16.76
C GLY A 283 -40.80 11.52 -17.98
N TYR A 284 -41.33 12.57 -18.59
CA TYR A 284 -42.19 12.52 -19.78
C TYR A 284 -41.52 13.18 -20.99
N ILE A 285 -42.01 12.91 -22.21
CA ILE A 285 -41.49 13.59 -23.40
C ILE A 285 -41.82 15.10 -23.35
N PRO A 286 -40.98 15.98 -23.92
CA PRO A 286 -41.13 17.44 -23.82
C PRO A 286 -42.35 17.93 -24.61
N THR A 287 -43.51 17.91 -23.95
CA THR A 287 -44.79 18.39 -24.50
C THR A 287 -45.42 19.41 -23.55
N PRO A 288 -46.17 20.41 -24.03
CA PRO A 288 -46.72 21.45 -23.17
C PRO A 288 -47.97 21.00 -22.37
N ASP A 289 -48.56 19.83 -22.69
CA ASP A 289 -49.71 19.29 -21.95
C ASP A 289 -49.23 18.61 -20.65
N THR A 290 -49.21 19.38 -19.56
CA THR A 290 -48.87 18.87 -18.21
C THR A 290 -50.04 18.14 -17.53
N ALA A 291 -51.26 18.20 -18.08
CA ALA A 291 -52.42 17.50 -17.54
C ALA A 291 -52.51 16.06 -18.04
N ASN A 292 -52.01 15.78 -19.25
CA ASN A 292 -51.94 14.45 -19.85
C ASN A 292 -50.56 14.21 -20.51
N PRO A 293 -49.49 14.15 -19.71
CA PRO A 293 -48.14 14.05 -20.26
C PRO A 293 -47.91 12.70 -20.95
N ALA A 294 -47.22 12.71 -22.09
CA ALA A 294 -46.90 11.51 -22.84
C ALA A 294 -45.62 10.85 -22.30
N PRO A 295 -45.61 9.54 -22.04
CA PRO A 295 -44.44 8.87 -21.45
C PRO A 295 -43.34 8.66 -22.49
N PHE A 296 -42.10 8.58 -22.03
CA PHE A 296 -41.08 7.86 -22.79
C PHE A 296 -41.45 6.37 -22.88
N VAL A 297 -40.98 5.70 -23.92
CA VAL A 297 -41.14 4.26 -24.10
C VAL A 297 -39.80 3.66 -24.49
N HIS A 298 -39.52 2.43 -24.07
CA HIS A 298 -38.32 1.74 -24.53
C HIS A 298 -38.39 1.54 -26.06
N GLY A 299 -37.35 1.92 -26.79
CA GLY A 299 -37.28 1.76 -28.24
C GLY A 299 -36.72 0.42 -28.71
N PHE A 300 -35.99 -0.28 -27.85
CA PHE A 300 -35.30 -1.53 -28.13
C PHE A 300 -35.35 -2.51 -26.93
N GLY A 301 -34.82 -3.72 -27.10
CA GLY A 301 -34.74 -4.72 -26.04
C GLY A 301 -36.07 -5.42 -25.69
N PRO A 302 -36.10 -6.20 -24.59
CA PRO A 302 -37.25 -7.01 -24.19
C PRO A 302 -38.48 -6.20 -23.77
N ASN A 303 -38.29 -4.93 -23.37
CA ASN A 303 -39.34 -4.03 -22.91
C ASN A 303 -39.82 -3.05 -23.98
N ALA A 304 -39.41 -3.23 -25.25
CA ALA A 304 -39.74 -2.31 -26.33
C ALA A 304 -41.24 -1.98 -26.40
N GLY A 305 -41.57 -0.69 -26.47
CA GLY A 305 -42.92 -0.13 -26.48
C GLY A 305 -43.59 0.00 -25.11
N GLN A 306 -42.95 -0.44 -24.02
CA GLN A 306 -43.46 -0.20 -22.66
C GLN A 306 -43.05 1.19 -22.16
N PRO A 307 -43.94 1.92 -21.47
CA PRO A 307 -43.61 3.19 -20.81
C PRO A 307 -42.49 3.06 -19.79
N THR A 308 -41.65 4.10 -19.70
CA THR A 308 -40.53 4.17 -18.74
C THR A 308 -40.25 5.62 -18.33
N PHE A 309 -39.64 5.80 -17.15
CA PHE A 309 -39.02 7.07 -16.72
C PHE A 309 -37.51 7.10 -16.99
N PHE A 310 -36.95 5.99 -17.44
CA PHE A 310 -35.54 5.80 -17.77
C PHE A 310 -35.48 5.21 -19.18
N PRO A 311 -35.67 6.01 -20.24
CA PRO A 311 -35.40 5.53 -21.60
C PRO A 311 -33.91 5.24 -21.74
N VAL A 312 -33.56 4.38 -22.70
CA VAL A 312 -32.16 4.03 -23.03
C VAL A 312 -31.36 3.55 -21.80
N ASP A 313 -32.02 2.77 -20.95
CA ASP A 313 -31.50 2.22 -19.68
C ASP A 313 -30.80 0.85 -19.82
N GLY A 314 -30.51 0.44 -21.05
CA GLY A 314 -29.76 -0.77 -21.36
C GLY A 314 -28.25 -0.61 -21.17
N ASP A 315 -27.57 -1.74 -21.11
CA ASP A 315 -26.11 -1.82 -21.17
C ASP A 315 -25.65 -1.55 -22.60
N ALA A 316 -25.27 -0.29 -22.85
CA ALA A 316 -24.78 0.18 -24.14
C ALA A 316 -23.40 -0.40 -24.51
N ALA A 317 -22.59 -0.83 -23.54
CA ALA A 317 -21.29 -1.45 -23.79
C ALA A 317 -21.45 -2.89 -24.31
N GLU A 318 -22.35 -3.66 -23.72
CA GLU A 318 -22.65 -5.06 -24.08
C GLU A 318 -23.75 -5.19 -25.14
N VAL A 319 -24.44 -4.10 -25.47
CA VAL A 319 -25.58 -4.05 -26.39
C VAL A 319 -26.76 -4.89 -25.93
N ILE A 320 -27.13 -4.75 -24.64
CA ILE A 320 -28.23 -5.47 -24.00
C ILE A 320 -29.26 -4.46 -23.45
N GLY A 321 -30.55 -4.65 -23.74
CA GLY A 321 -31.62 -3.79 -23.20
C GLY A 321 -32.05 -2.69 -24.17
N ASP A 322 -32.53 -1.57 -23.65
CA ASP A 322 -32.95 -0.40 -24.46
C ASP A 322 -31.75 0.53 -24.68
N ILE A 323 -31.37 0.78 -25.94
CA ILE A 323 -30.12 1.49 -26.27
C ILE A 323 -30.40 2.52 -27.35
N ASP A 324 -29.91 3.76 -27.18
CA ASP A 324 -30.02 4.81 -28.18
C ASP A 324 -29.35 4.39 -29.50
N GLY A 325 -29.86 4.84 -30.64
CA GLY A 325 -29.37 4.40 -31.96
C GLY A 325 -29.86 3.02 -32.41
N PHE A 326 -30.52 2.23 -31.54
CA PHE A 326 -31.05 0.90 -31.86
C PHE A 326 -32.58 0.83 -31.87
N GLY A 327 -33.13 -0.13 -32.62
CA GLY A 327 -34.57 -0.38 -32.65
C GLY A 327 -35.36 0.82 -33.16
N ASN A 328 -36.31 1.30 -32.35
CA ASN A 328 -37.11 2.49 -32.63
C ASN A 328 -36.55 3.77 -31.96
N ASN A 329 -35.40 3.69 -31.29
CA ASN A 329 -34.73 4.89 -30.78
C ASN A 329 -34.14 5.72 -31.93
N LEU A 330 -33.79 6.98 -31.62
CA LEU A 330 -33.30 7.92 -32.61
C LEU A 330 -31.92 7.47 -33.14
N PRO A 331 -31.61 7.65 -34.44
CA PRO A 331 -30.25 7.42 -34.95
C PRO A 331 -29.24 8.40 -34.33
N PRO A 332 -27.92 8.10 -34.34
CA PRO A 332 -26.90 9.03 -33.86
C PRO A 332 -27.09 10.45 -34.40
N GLY A 333 -26.84 11.43 -33.54
CA GLY A 333 -27.10 12.84 -33.83
C GLY A 333 -26.98 13.69 -32.58
N ASP A 334 -27.18 14.99 -32.73
CA ASP A 334 -27.05 15.95 -31.63
C ASP A 334 -27.99 15.61 -30.46
N ARG A 335 -27.42 15.30 -29.27
CA ARG A 335 -28.13 14.82 -28.08
C ARG A 335 -28.01 15.77 -26.90
N ARG A 336 -29.13 16.02 -26.23
CA ARG A 336 -29.19 16.67 -24.92
C ARG A 336 -29.80 15.72 -23.91
N MET A 337 -29.31 15.75 -22.68
CA MET A 337 -29.76 14.86 -21.59
C MET A 337 -30.00 15.60 -20.29
N SER A 338 -30.86 15.02 -19.45
CA SER A 338 -31.32 15.59 -18.18
C SER A 338 -31.52 14.49 -17.14
N LEU A 339 -30.68 14.49 -16.11
CA LEU A 339 -30.79 13.59 -14.96
C LEU A 339 -31.57 14.32 -13.88
N SER A 340 -32.79 13.86 -13.60
CA SER A 340 -33.76 14.66 -12.84
C SER A 340 -34.09 14.03 -11.50
N THR A 341 -34.34 14.87 -10.50
CA THR A 341 -34.78 14.49 -9.16
C THR A 341 -35.94 15.36 -8.68
N GLY A 342 -36.78 14.81 -7.81
CA GLY A 342 -38.00 15.46 -7.30
C GLY A 342 -39.21 14.52 -7.31
N PRO A 343 -40.43 15.06 -7.13
CA PRO A 343 -40.69 16.42 -6.67
C PRO A 343 -40.30 16.62 -5.20
N PHE A 344 -39.96 17.84 -4.83
CA PHE A 344 -39.81 18.28 -3.44
C PHE A 344 -40.37 19.70 -3.26
N SER A 345 -40.45 20.17 -2.02
CA SER A 345 -41.00 21.50 -1.70
C SER A 345 -39.97 22.28 -0.88
N MET A 346 -39.90 23.61 -1.08
CA MET A 346 -39.00 24.51 -0.35
C MET A 346 -39.79 25.65 0.30
N ALA A 347 -39.74 25.74 1.63
CA ALA A 347 -40.32 26.88 2.35
C ALA A 347 -39.52 28.18 2.07
N PRO A 348 -40.11 29.37 2.30
CA PRO A 348 -39.34 30.62 2.23
C PRO A 348 -38.11 30.57 3.16
N GLY A 349 -36.93 30.81 2.60
CA GLY A 349 -35.64 30.74 3.31
C GLY A 349 -35.04 29.33 3.44
N ASP A 350 -35.75 28.30 2.97
CA ASP A 350 -35.27 26.92 3.00
C ASP A 350 -34.08 26.69 2.05
N THR A 351 -33.29 25.66 2.34
CA THR A 351 -32.07 25.31 1.60
C THR A 351 -32.06 23.84 1.25
N GLN A 352 -31.76 23.54 -0.01
CA GLN A 352 -31.58 22.19 -0.53
C GLN A 352 -30.19 22.05 -1.15
N GLU A 353 -29.70 20.82 -1.25
CA GLU A 353 -28.39 20.51 -1.78
C GLU A 353 -28.47 19.39 -2.81
N VAL A 354 -27.77 19.56 -3.92
CA VAL A 354 -27.57 18.54 -4.96
C VAL A 354 -26.07 18.37 -5.19
N VAL A 355 -25.60 17.13 -5.22
CA VAL A 355 -24.21 16.77 -5.52
C VAL A 355 -24.20 15.86 -6.73
N VAL A 356 -23.42 16.24 -7.74
CA VAL A 356 -23.21 15.46 -8.96
C VAL A 356 -21.72 15.42 -9.29
N ALA A 357 -21.27 14.42 -10.04
CA ALA A 357 -19.98 14.46 -10.73
C ALA A 357 -20.15 14.54 -12.24
N VAL A 358 -19.16 15.16 -12.89
CA VAL A 358 -18.86 14.94 -14.30
C VAL A 358 -17.71 13.95 -14.36
N ILE A 359 -17.87 12.88 -15.12
CA ILE A 359 -16.93 11.75 -15.15
C ILE A 359 -16.56 11.51 -16.61
N GLY A 360 -15.26 11.47 -16.90
CA GLY A 360 -14.75 11.12 -18.23
C GLY A 360 -14.45 9.63 -18.33
N GLY A 361 -14.74 9.02 -19.47
CA GLY A 361 -14.32 7.68 -19.83
C GLY A 361 -13.57 7.70 -21.16
N ILE A 362 -12.32 7.28 -21.17
CA ILE A 362 -11.56 7.11 -22.41
C ILE A 362 -10.53 5.98 -22.27
N VAL A 363 -10.43 5.16 -23.29
CA VAL A 363 -9.33 4.19 -23.43
C VAL A 363 -8.37 4.71 -24.49
N ALA A 364 -7.40 5.51 -24.07
CA ALA A 364 -6.41 6.13 -24.95
C ALA A 364 -5.31 5.14 -25.40
N LYS A 365 -5.71 3.96 -25.89
CA LYS A 365 -4.82 2.91 -26.39
C LYS A 365 -5.26 2.44 -27.79
N PRO A 366 -4.34 1.92 -28.62
CA PRO A 366 -4.72 1.31 -29.90
C PRO A 366 -5.78 0.22 -29.71
N GLY A 367 -6.86 0.28 -30.48
CA GLY A 367 -7.98 -0.66 -30.40
C GLY A 367 -9.08 -0.28 -29.42
N GLY A 368 -8.91 0.78 -28.62
CA GLY A 368 -10.01 1.35 -27.84
C GLY A 368 -11.13 1.87 -28.76
N ASP A 369 -12.36 1.86 -28.25
CA ASP A 369 -13.55 2.31 -28.96
C ASP A 369 -14.58 2.96 -28.00
N ASN A 370 -15.71 3.38 -28.55
CA ASN A 370 -16.81 4.00 -27.81
C ASN A 370 -17.40 3.10 -26.70
N ARG A 371 -17.40 1.78 -26.85
CA ARG A 371 -17.95 0.85 -25.84
C ARG A 371 -17.00 0.69 -24.66
N ASN A 372 -15.71 0.59 -24.96
CA ASN A 372 -14.66 0.58 -23.95
C ASN A 372 -14.65 1.90 -23.15
N ALA A 373 -14.97 3.03 -23.79
CA ALA A 373 -15.12 4.31 -23.10
C ALA A 373 -16.24 4.29 -22.05
N ILE A 374 -17.38 3.63 -22.33
CA ILE A 374 -18.47 3.43 -21.35
C ILE A 374 -18.00 2.56 -20.18
N LYS A 375 -17.32 1.43 -20.46
CA LYS A 375 -16.77 0.59 -19.38
C LYS A 375 -15.77 1.33 -18.51
N GLN A 376 -14.94 2.19 -19.10
CA GLN A 376 -13.98 3.01 -18.36
C GLN A 376 -14.68 4.10 -17.54
N LEU A 377 -15.76 4.69 -18.06
CA LEU A 377 -16.61 5.62 -17.31
C LEU A 377 -17.14 4.97 -16.04
N GLU A 378 -17.73 3.77 -16.13
CA GLU A 378 -18.24 3.03 -14.97
C GLU A 378 -17.16 2.69 -13.94
N ILE A 379 -15.93 2.39 -14.37
CA ILE A 379 -14.81 2.16 -13.44
C ILE A 379 -14.48 3.45 -12.68
N ASN A 380 -14.46 4.58 -13.38
CA ASN A 380 -14.18 5.88 -12.77
C ASN A 380 -15.29 6.31 -11.82
N ASP A 381 -16.55 6.01 -12.17
CA ASP A 381 -17.76 6.19 -11.38
C ASP A 381 -17.71 5.43 -10.05
N ASN A 382 -17.37 4.13 -10.07
CA ASN A 382 -17.24 3.33 -8.85
C ASN A 382 -16.27 3.92 -7.83
N LEU A 383 -15.13 4.49 -8.28
CA LEU A 383 -14.20 5.16 -7.38
C LEU A 383 -14.77 6.49 -6.86
N ALA A 384 -15.45 7.26 -7.70
CA ALA A 384 -16.08 8.51 -7.30
C ALA A 384 -17.19 8.27 -6.25
N GLN A 385 -18.00 7.23 -6.43
CA GLN A 385 -19.01 6.78 -5.47
C GLN A 385 -18.38 6.34 -4.15
N LEU A 386 -17.29 5.56 -4.17
CA LEU A 386 -16.58 5.18 -2.94
C LEU A 386 -16.13 6.41 -2.15
N VAL A 387 -15.58 7.42 -2.83
CA VAL A 387 -15.10 8.64 -2.17
C VAL A 387 -16.28 9.46 -1.61
N TYR A 388 -17.38 9.57 -2.35
CA TYR A 388 -18.59 10.25 -1.89
C TYR A 388 -19.25 9.55 -0.69
N ASP A 389 -19.37 8.21 -0.72
CA ASP A 389 -19.95 7.41 0.38
C ASP A 389 -19.17 7.56 1.70
N ASN A 390 -17.86 7.79 1.59
CA ASN A 390 -16.96 8.10 2.70
C ASN A 390 -16.91 9.60 3.05
N LEU A 391 -17.83 10.41 2.51
CA LEU A 391 -17.95 11.85 2.74
C LEU A 391 -16.65 12.63 2.47
N PHE A 392 -15.82 12.13 1.54
CA PHE A 392 -14.50 12.70 1.24
C PHE A 392 -13.56 12.81 2.45
N SER A 393 -13.86 12.10 3.54
CA SER A 393 -13.03 12.07 4.75
C SER A 393 -11.60 11.58 4.48
N ALA A 394 -11.47 10.76 3.44
CA ALA A 394 -10.22 10.20 2.96
C ALA A 394 -10.27 10.13 1.43
N ILE A 395 -9.18 10.53 0.78
CA ILE A 395 -9.03 10.46 -0.68
C ILE A 395 -7.99 9.38 -0.98
N PRO A 396 -8.33 8.32 -1.73
CA PRO A 396 -7.35 7.33 -2.14
C PRO A 396 -6.31 8.03 -3.01
N ARG A 397 -5.05 7.90 -2.62
CA ARG A 397 -3.88 8.50 -3.29
C ARG A 397 -2.83 7.40 -3.40
N PRO A 398 -2.05 7.34 -4.50
CA PRO A 398 -0.90 6.46 -4.53
C PRO A 398 0.14 6.87 -3.46
N PRO A 399 1.07 5.96 -3.10
CA PRO A 399 2.22 6.32 -2.26
C PRO A 399 2.95 7.56 -2.76
N ALA A 400 3.54 8.35 -1.86
CA ALA A 400 4.37 9.48 -2.26
C ALA A 400 5.55 9.03 -3.12
N ASP A 401 5.88 9.82 -4.15
CA ASP A 401 6.92 9.45 -5.10
C ASP A 401 8.30 9.27 -4.42
N PRO A 402 8.98 8.12 -4.62
CA PRO A 402 10.33 7.90 -4.09
C PRO A 402 11.32 8.96 -4.57
N LYS A 403 12.14 9.49 -3.66
CA LYS A 403 13.18 10.49 -4.00
C LYS A 403 14.48 9.81 -4.41
N VAL A 404 14.61 9.55 -5.71
CA VAL A 404 15.75 8.81 -6.28
C VAL A 404 16.96 9.72 -6.50
N SER A 405 18.10 9.31 -5.96
CA SER A 405 19.44 9.80 -6.23
C SER A 405 20.19 8.84 -7.16
N VAL A 406 21.00 9.39 -8.07
CA VAL A 406 21.70 8.63 -9.10
C VAL A 406 23.21 8.80 -9.01
N THR A 407 23.93 7.67 -8.99
CA THR A 407 25.38 7.62 -9.13
C THR A 407 25.78 6.80 -10.34
N THR A 408 26.47 7.44 -11.29
CA THR A 408 26.94 6.82 -12.53
C THR A 408 28.36 6.29 -12.38
N MET A 409 28.61 5.13 -12.96
CA MET A 409 29.93 4.54 -13.20
C MET A 409 30.11 4.34 -14.71
N GLU A 410 31.25 3.79 -15.13
CA GLU A 410 31.56 3.61 -16.57
C GLU A 410 30.58 2.65 -17.27
N ASP A 411 30.21 1.57 -16.59
CA ASP A 411 29.37 0.47 -17.09
C ASP A 411 28.22 0.10 -16.15
N LYS A 412 27.99 0.90 -15.09
CA LYS A 412 26.93 0.67 -14.08
C LYS A 412 26.25 1.98 -13.68
N ILE A 413 25.01 1.87 -13.20
CA ILE A 413 24.26 2.97 -12.60
C ILE A 413 23.72 2.50 -11.25
N MET A 414 23.98 3.24 -10.19
CA MET A 414 23.30 3.06 -8.90
C MET A 414 22.12 4.02 -8.82
N LEU A 415 20.93 3.46 -8.59
CA LEU A 415 19.73 4.19 -8.17
C LEU A 415 19.55 3.97 -6.67
N GLU A 416 19.38 5.02 -5.88
CA GLU A 416 19.08 4.88 -4.44
C GLU A 416 18.00 5.88 -4.02
N TRP A 417 17.09 5.44 -3.17
CA TRP A 417 15.99 6.27 -2.66
C TRP A 417 15.81 6.08 -1.14
N GLY A 418 16.84 5.58 -0.46
CA GLY A 418 16.81 5.32 0.98
C GLY A 418 17.61 6.33 1.80
N GLY A 419 18.42 7.18 1.17
CA GLY A 419 19.25 8.16 1.87
C GLY A 419 18.49 9.35 2.47
N ASN A 420 17.26 9.61 2.02
CA ASN A 420 16.38 10.64 2.58
C ASN A 420 15.30 9.97 3.43
N LEU A 421 15.54 9.89 4.74
CA LEU A 421 14.66 9.17 5.68
C LEU A 421 13.26 9.79 5.79
N GLU A 422 13.15 11.12 5.68
CA GLU A 422 11.84 11.80 5.68
C GLU A 422 11.03 11.40 4.44
N ALA A 423 11.66 11.40 3.26
CA ALA A 423 10.99 10.97 2.04
C ALA A 423 10.60 9.47 2.07
N VAL A 424 11.43 8.62 2.68
CA VAL A 424 11.11 7.20 2.87
C VAL A 424 9.89 7.05 3.77
N ALA A 425 9.85 7.75 4.92
CA ALA A 425 8.72 7.70 5.83
C ALA A 425 7.40 8.13 5.16
N GLU A 426 7.44 9.19 4.34
CA GLU A 426 6.27 9.65 3.58
C GLU A 426 5.83 8.65 2.50
N THR A 427 6.79 8.03 1.79
CA THR A 427 6.47 7.03 0.77
C THR A 427 5.90 5.74 1.37
N GLU A 428 6.38 5.32 2.54
CA GLU A 428 6.03 4.04 3.17
C GLU A 428 4.89 4.13 4.19
N LYS A 429 4.26 5.31 4.33
CA LYS A 429 3.09 5.54 5.19
C LYS A 429 1.87 4.76 4.69
N ASP A 430 1.08 4.26 5.63
CA ASP A 430 -0.23 3.68 5.33
C ASP A 430 -1.16 4.73 4.73
N LEU A 431 -1.90 4.33 3.71
CA LEU A 431 -2.73 5.23 2.93
C LEU A 431 -4.19 5.13 3.37
N PRO A 432 -5.00 6.17 3.11
CA PRO A 432 -6.40 6.16 3.48
C PRO A 432 -7.19 5.06 2.74
N LEU A 433 -8.38 4.75 3.26
CA LEU A 433 -9.30 3.73 2.70
C LEU A 433 -8.74 2.30 2.65
N GLY A 434 -7.84 1.94 3.58
CA GLY A 434 -7.34 0.56 3.73
C GLY A 434 -6.17 0.20 2.82
N TYR A 435 -5.64 1.15 2.03
CA TYR A 435 -4.42 0.92 1.26
C TYR A 435 -3.19 0.94 2.17
N LYS A 436 -2.33 -0.06 2.08
CA LYS A 436 -1.09 -0.22 2.83
C LYS A 436 0.09 -0.14 1.88
N PHE A 437 1.19 0.52 2.27
CA PHE A 437 2.41 0.48 1.46
C PHE A 437 2.88 -0.98 1.33
N GLU A 438 3.21 -1.42 0.13
CA GLU A 438 3.59 -2.81 -0.15
C GLU A 438 5.01 -2.93 -0.67
N GLY A 439 5.44 -2.04 -1.57
CA GLY A 439 6.79 -2.11 -2.10
C GLY A 439 7.13 -1.10 -3.17
N TYR A 440 8.29 -1.32 -3.81
CA TYR A 440 8.86 -0.52 -4.87
C TYR A 440 8.96 -1.32 -6.17
N ASN A 441 8.70 -0.67 -7.30
CA ASN A 441 9.01 -1.20 -8.63
C ASN A 441 10.08 -0.33 -9.30
N ILE A 442 10.96 -0.99 -10.06
CA ILE A 442 12.01 -0.33 -10.84
C ILE A 442 11.76 -0.62 -12.31
N TYR A 443 11.78 0.44 -13.11
CA TYR A 443 11.52 0.38 -14.55
C TYR A 443 12.68 0.93 -15.35
N GLN A 444 12.94 0.30 -16.50
CA GLN A 444 13.70 0.93 -17.60
C GLN A 444 12.73 1.31 -18.71
N LEU A 445 12.89 2.53 -19.26
CA LEU A 445 12.04 3.08 -20.31
C LEU A 445 12.83 3.35 -21.60
N PRO A 446 12.17 3.29 -22.78
CA PRO A 446 12.83 3.55 -24.06
C PRO A 446 13.15 5.04 -24.31
N ASN A 447 12.41 5.97 -23.71
CA ASN A 447 12.61 7.42 -23.85
C ASN A 447 11.96 8.22 -22.70
N ALA A 448 12.21 9.54 -22.65
CA ALA A 448 11.74 10.45 -21.60
C ALA A 448 10.22 10.71 -21.56
N SER A 449 9.48 10.33 -22.61
CA SER A 449 8.02 10.50 -22.72
C SER A 449 7.28 9.16 -22.77
N ALA A 450 7.96 8.06 -22.47
CA ALA A 450 7.38 6.73 -22.55
C ALA A 450 6.38 6.50 -21.41
N THR A 451 5.33 5.73 -21.68
CA THR A 451 4.33 5.34 -20.67
C THR A 451 4.75 4.05 -19.96
N ILE A 452 4.06 3.72 -18.86
CA ILE A 452 4.30 2.48 -18.11
C ILE A 452 4.11 1.22 -18.98
N ASP A 453 3.21 1.26 -19.95
CA ASP A 453 3.00 0.15 -20.91
C ASP A 453 4.22 -0.12 -21.79
N GLN A 454 5.06 0.89 -22.02
CA GLN A 454 6.31 0.78 -22.79
C GLN A 454 7.52 0.48 -21.90
N ALA A 455 7.33 0.52 -20.59
CA ALA A 455 8.38 0.32 -19.62
C ALA A 455 8.63 -1.17 -19.38
N LYS A 456 9.89 -1.53 -19.17
CA LYS A 456 10.27 -2.86 -18.71
C LYS A 456 10.47 -2.80 -17.20
N ARG A 457 9.62 -3.49 -16.42
CA ARG A 457 9.87 -3.71 -14.99
C ARG A 457 11.10 -4.62 -14.84
N ILE A 458 12.14 -4.12 -14.17
CA ILE A 458 13.43 -4.80 -14.02
C ILE A 458 13.67 -5.36 -12.62
N ALA A 459 12.99 -4.81 -11.61
CA ALA A 459 13.01 -5.31 -10.24
C ALA A 459 11.73 -4.87 -9.48
N THR A 460 11.40 -5.62 -8.44
CA THR A 460 10.35 -5.34 -7.46
C THR A 460 10.92 -5.68 -6.09
N PHE A 461 10.75 -4.80 -5.11
CA PHE A 461 11.17 -4.98 -3.72
C PHE A 461 9.98 -4.69 -2.81
N ASP A 462 9.52 -5.70 -2.10
CA ASP A 462 8.22 -5.69 -1.43
C ASP A 462 8.29 -6.41 -0.09
N ARG A 463 7.30 -6.12 0.75
CA ARG A 463 7.14 -6.74 2.07
C ARG A 463 7.17 -8.28 1.93
N ASN A 464 7.87 -8.93 2.84
CA ASN A 464 8.08 -10.39 2.81
C ASN A 464 7.40 -11.13 3.97
N ASP A 465 6.64 -10.39 4.77
CA ASP A 465 5.91 -10.83 5.96
C ASP A 465 4.39 -11.03 5.71
N ASN A 466 3.95 -10.95 4.46
CA ASN A 466 2.56 -11.12 4.05
C ASN A 466 2.36 -12.18 2.94
N ALA A 467 1.12 -12.38 2.50
CA ALA A 467 0.74 -13.33 1.44
C ALA A 467 0.42 -12.64 0.09
N ILE A 468 0.81 -11.38 -0.10
CA ILE A 468 0.41 -10.54 -1.24
C ILE A 468 1.34 -10.78 -2.43
N LEU A 469 1.00 -11.78 -3.26
CA LEU A 469 1.81 -12.13 -4.45
C LEU A 469 1.27 -11.55 -5.76
N LYS A 470 -0.01 -11.16 -5.78
CA LYS A 470 -0.68 -10.65 -6.98
C LYS A 470 -1.76 -9.67 -6.55
N LEU A 471 -1.74 -8.48 -7.15
CA LEU A 471 -2.84 -7.51 -7.05
C LEU A 471 -3.43 -7.32 -8.44
N SER A 472 -4.75 -7.36 -8.52
CA SER A 472 -5.53 -7.21 -9.75
C SER A 472 -6.13 -5.81 -9.87
N GLY A 473 -6.41 -5.42 -11.10
CA GLY A 473 -7.15 -4.22 -11.45
C GLY A 473 -7.71 -4.33 -12.86
N PHE A 474 -8.51 -3.36 -13.29
CA PHE A 474 -9.20 -3.41 -14.57
C PHE A 474 -8.46 -2.56 -15.61
N ARG A 475 -7.97 -3.19 -16.68
CA ARG A 475 -7.22 -2.49 -17.74
C ARG A 475 -7.70 -2.93 -19.10
N PHE A 476 -7.69 -2.00 -20.05
CA PHE A 476 -7.88 -2.34 -21.45
C PHE A 476 -6.73 -3.20 -21.97
N VAL A 477 -7.08 -4.35 -22.55
CA VAL A 477 -6.13 -5.31 -23.15
C VAL A 477 -6.33 -5.30 -24.67
N PRO A 478 -5.45 -4.63 -25.45
CA PRO A 478 -5.62 -4.45 -26.90
C PRO A 478 -5.79 -5.76 -27.68
N GLU A 479 -5.19 -6.85 -27.21
CA GLU A 479 -5.29 -8.17 -27.83
C GLU A 479 -6.71 -8.74 -27.80
N PHE A 480 -7.48 -8.40 -26.76
CA PHE A 480 -8.87 -8.81 -26.61
C PHE A 480 -9.86 -7.71 -27.04
N GLY A 481 -9.39 -6.46 -27.13
CA GLY A 481 -10.22 -5.30 -27.48
C GLY A 481 -11.24 -4.95 -26.40
N ASP A 482 -10.95 -5.31 -25.13
CA ASP A 482 -11.85 -5.13 -24.00
C ASP A 482 -11.09 -4.78 -22.71
N ILE A 483 -11.82 -4.24 -21.72
CA ILE A 483 -11.32 -4.04 -20.36
C ILE A 483 -11.49 -5.34 -19.58
N LEU A 484 -10.38 -5.87 -19.08
CA LEU A 484 -10.34 -7.12 -18.33
C LEU A 484 -9.70 -6.91 -16.97
N GLU A 485 -10.04 -7.78 -16.01
CA GLU A 485 -9.27 -7.93 -14.79
C GLU A 485 -7.88 -8.51 -15.14
N VAL A 486 -6.82 -7.76 -14.84
CA VAL A 486 -5.44 -8.14 -15.09
C VAL A 486 -4.60 -7.98 -13.82
N PRO A 487 -3.51 -8.77 -13.66
CA PRO A 487 -2.51 -8.47 -12.65
C PRO A 487 -1.88 -7.10 -12.91
N ILE A 488 -2.05 -6.16 -11.98
CA ILE A 488 -1.41 -4.83 -12.04
C ILE A 488 -0.13 -4.79 -11.21
N GLN A 489 -0.07 -5.57 -10.12
CA GLN A 489 1.16 -5.82 -9.38
C GLN A 489 1.46 -7.30 -9.25
N LYS A 490 2.75 -7.61 -9.16
CA LYS A 490 3.25 -8.94 -8.89
C LYS A 490 4.26 -8.84 -7.75
N GLY A 491 3.80 -9.19 -6.56
CA GLY A 491 4.68 -9.36 -5.42
C GLY A 491 5.64 -10.52 -5.63
N LEU A 492 6.86 -10.37 -5.13
CA LEU A 492 7.92 -11.37 -5.09
C LEU A 492 8.29 -11.75 -3.65
N ASN A 493 7.77 -11.01 -2.65
CA ASN A 493 8.09 -11.14 -1.22
C ASN A 493 9.59 -11.18 -0.97
N THR A 494 10.31 -10.26 -1.61
CA THR A 494 11.77 -10.23 -1.64
C THR A 494 12.40 -9.48 -0.46
N GLY A 495 11.60 -8.76 0.31
CA GLY A 495 12.04 -7.83 1.33
C GLY A 495 12.25 -6.43 0.74
N LEU A 496 12.06 -5.41 1.58
CA LEU A 496 12.27 -4.04 1.18
C LEU A 496 13.76 -3.76 0.94
N GLN A 497 14.03 -3.04 -0.15
CA GLN A 497 15.36 -2.58 -0.52
C GLN A 497 15.22 -1.22 -1.19
N ARG A 498 16.06 -0.25 -0.78
CA ARG A 498 15.95 1.16 -1.21
C ARG A 498 17.07 1.60 -2.16
N PHE A 499 17.65 0.65 -2.88
CA PHE A 499 18.67 0.89 -3.89
C PHE A 499 18.67 -0.20 -4.96
N PHE A 500 19.22 0.09 -6.14
CA PHE A 500 19.33 -0.88 -7.23
C PHE A 500 20.55 -0.56 -8.11
N MET A 501 21.39 -1.58 -8.33
CA MET A 501 22.51 -1.50 -9.26
C MET A 501 22.08 -1.96 -10.65
N VAL A 502 21.95 -1.02 -11.58
CA VAL A 502 21.73 -1.33 -13.00
C VAL A 502 23.08 -1.69 -13.62
N GLU A 503 23.20 -2.93 -14.08
CA GLU A 503 24.44 -3.46 -14.66
C GLU A 503 24.38 -3.67 -16.18
N LYS A 504 23.20 -3.48 -16.78
CA LYS A 504 22.98 -3.64 -18.21
C LYS A 504 21.79 -2.81 -18.70
N ASP A 505 21.70 -2.65 -20.00
CA ASP A 505 20.47 -2.26 -20.69
C ASP A 505 19.53 -3.46 -20.71
N TYR A 506 18.51 -3.45 -19.85
CA TYR A 506 17.50 -4.51 -19.77
C TYR A 506 16.52 -4.50 -20.94
N ILE A 507 16.29 -3.37 -21.63
CA ILE A 507 15.42 -3.32 -22.80
C ILE A 507 16.06 -4.08 -23.97
N ASN A 508 17.34 -3.78 -24.26
CA ASN A 508 18.06 -4.36 -25.40
C ASN A 508 18.89 -5.61 -25.05
N ASP A 509 18.99 -5.94 -23.76
CA ASP A 509 19.82 -7.03 -23.23
C ASP A 509 21.30 -6.89 -23.64
N GLN A 510 21.85 -5.69 -23.47
CA GLN A 510 23.24 -5.34 -23.81
C GLN A 510 23.95 -4.67 -22.61
N PRO A 511 25.29 -4.63 -22.57
CA PRO A 511 26.00 -3.81 -21.60
C PRO A 511 25.58 -2.34 -21.66
N LEU A 512 25.69 -1.64 -20.53
CA LEU A 512 25.60 -0.17 -20.55
C LEU A 512 26.83 0.40 -21.23
N TYR A 513 26.64 1.33 -22.15
CA TYR A 513 27.72 2.01 -22.84
C TYR A 513 27.86 3.44 -22.33
N ALA A 514 29.07 3.81 -21.93
CA ALA A 514 29.37 5.16 -21.49
C ALA A 514 29.01 6.20 -22.57
N GLY A 515 28.35 7.29 -22.15
CA GLY A 515 27.90 8.37 -23.01
C GLY A 515 26.53 8.18 -23.68
N ASN A 516 25.95 6.98 -23.63
CA ASN A 516 24.58 6.75 -24.10
C ASN A 516 23.54 7.20 -23.07
N ARG A 517 22.35 7.60 -23.54
CA ARG A 517 21.23 7.96 -22.68
C ARG A 517 20.37 6.73 -22.36
N TYR A 518 20.01 6.59 -21.10
CA TYR A 518 19.09 5.59 -20.58
C TYR A 518 18.05 6.28 -19.68
N TYR A 519 16.89 5.67 -19.54
CA TYR A 519 15.77 6.25 -18.79
C TYR A 519 15.28 5.23 -17.76
N PHE A 520 15.22 5.63 -16.51
CA PHE A 520 14.78 4.79 -15.40
C PHE A 520 13.73 5.50 -14.56
N ALA A 521 12.92 4.73 -13.85
CA ALA A 521 12.01 5.25 -12.84
C ALA A 521 11.93 4.27 -11.68
N VAL A 522 11.71 4.79 -10.48
CA VAL A 522 11.37 4.01 -9.28
C VAL A 522 10.01 4.51 -8.82
N THR A 523 9.07 3.60 -8.65
CA THR A 523 7.72 3.88 -8.12
C THR A 523 7.53 3.11 -6.83
N ALA A 524 6.60 3.57 -6.01
CA ALA A 524 6.08 2.84 -4.85
C ALA A 524 4.65 2.42 -5.14
N TYR A 525 4.24 1.25 -4.65
CA TYR A 525 2.86 0.77 -4.77
C TYR A 525 2.29 0.32 -3.43
N SER A 526 0.97 0.42 -3.32
CA SER A 526 0.20 -0.04 -2.18
C SER A 526 -0.60 -1.30 -2.50
N ALA A 527 -1.05 -2.00 -1.46
CA ALA A 527 -2.05 -3.05 -1.53
C ALA A 527 -3.28 -2.64 -0.73
N LEU A 528 -4.48 -2.92 -1.23
CA LEU A 528 -5.70 -2.80 -0.44
C LEU A 528 -5.79 -4.00 0.51
N ASP A 529 -5.57 -3.73 1.80
CA ASP A 529 -5.55 -4.68 2.91
C ASP A 529 -6.14 -3.94 4.12
N ALA A 530 -7.47 -3.77 4.11
CA ALA A 530 -8.16 -2.90 5.05
C ALA A 530 -8.22 -3.48 6.48
N ASP A 531 -8.18 -4.81 6.62
CA ASP A 531 -8.17 -5.49 7.91
C ASP A 531 -6.75 -5.82 8.43
N ASN A 532 -5.72 -5.52 7.62
CA ASN A 532 -4.30 -5.65 7.96
C ASN A 532 -3.94 -7.10 8.32
N ASP A 533 -4.50 -8.05 7.58
CA ASP A 533 -4.26 -9.49 7.76
C ASP A 533 -3.14 -10.03 6.85
N GLY A 534 -2.59 -9.17 5.97
CA GLY A 534 -1.54 -9.52 5.02
C GLY A 534 -2.07 -10.23 3.77
N VAL A 535 -3.37 -10.09 3.47
CA VAL A 535 -4.04 -10.61 2.29
C VAL A 535 -4.75 -9.46 1.55
N ALA A 536 -4.72 -9.50 0.22
CA ALA A 536 -5.37 -8.47 -0.57
C ALA A 536 -6.91 -8.62 -0.56
N ASP A 537 -7.62 -7.52 -0.32
CA ASP A 537 -9.08 -7.46 -0.29
C ASP A 537 -9.68 -7.76 -1.67
N VAL A 538 -10.37 -8.88 -1.79
CA VAL A 538 -10.98 -9.32 -3.07
C VAL A 538 -12.32 -8.65 -3.37
N GLU A 539 -13.04 -8.17 -2.35
CA GLU A 539 -14.36 -7.54 -2.49
C GLU A 539 -14.30 -6.22 -3.30
N ALA A 540 -13.13 -5.57 -3.35
CA ALA A 540 -12.91 -4.39 -4.17
C ALA A 540 -13.10 -4.68 -5.68
N LEU A 541 -12.74 -5.89 -6.13
CA LEU A 541 -12.87 -6.28 -7.53
C LEU A 541 -14.33 -6.43 -7.97
N ASP A 542 -15.24 -6.81 -7.05
CA ASP A 542 -16.68 -6.87 -7.32
C ASP A 542 -17.25 -5.48 -7.64
N LYS A 543 -16.62 -4.42 -7.12
CA LYS A 543 -16.96 -3.01 -7.39
C LYS A 543 -16.07 -2.38 -8.46
N LYS A 544 -15.30 -3.18 -9.20
CA LYS A 544 -14.31 -2.72 -10.19
C LYS A 544 -13.27 -1.72 -9.65
N ILE A 545 -12.90 -1.83 -8.37
CA ILE A 545 -11.90 -0.98 -7.72
C ILE A 545 -10.54 -1.69 -7.75
N ASP A 546 -9.49 -0.97 -8.12
CA ASP A 546 -8.13 -1.51 -8.18
C ASP A 546 -7.60 -1.88 -6.79
N GLN A 547 -7.00 -3.06 -6.65
CA GLN A 547 -6.41 -3.52 -5.37
C GLN A 547 -5.06 -2.86 -5.07
N SER A 548 -4.56 -1.99 -5.95
CA SER A 548 -3.26 -1.34 -5.81
C SER A 548 -3.25 0.03 -6.43
N LEU A 549 -2.62 1.00 -5.75
CA LEU A 549 -2.28 2.30 -6.29
C LEU A 549 -0.76 2.40 -6.43
N GLU A 550 -0.26 2.89 -7.57
CA GLU A 550 1.17 3.05 -7.83
C GLU A 550 1.50 4.52 -8.08
N SER A 551 2.60 4.98 -7.49
CA SER A 551 3.10 6.35 -7.59
C SER A 551 3.45 6.71 -9.04
N ALA A 552 3.59 8.00 -9.32
CA ALA A 552 3.82 8.47 -10.68
C ALA A 552 5.18 7.99 -11.23
N LEU A 553 5.21 7.73 -12.53
CA LEU A 553 6.41 7.30 -13.24
C LEU A 553 7.34 8.51 -13.49
N ASN A 554 8.11 8.89 -12.48
CA ASN A 554 9.09 9.97 -12.57
C ASN A 554 10.33 9.50 -13.35
N ILE A 555 10.37 9.82 -14.65
CA ILE A 555 11.44 9.37 -15.55
C ILE A 555 12.73 10.15 -15.32
N ILE A 556 13.80 9.44 -15.00
CA ILE A 556 15.15 9.95 -14.77
C ILE A 556 16.01 9.61 -15.97
N GLU A 557 16.47 10.64 -16.69
CA GLU A 557 17.49 10.47 -17.74
C GLU A 557 18.88 10.29 -17.10
N VAL A 558 19.58 9.24 -17.48
CA VAL A 558 20.91 8.90 -16.98
C VAL A 558 21.87 8.63 -18.13
N ILE A 559 23.09 9.17 -18.01
CA ILE A 559 24.20 8.92 -18.94
C ILE A 559 25.35 8.25 -18.16
N PRO A 560 25.58 6.94 -18.32
CA PRO A 560 26.73 6.25 -17.73
C PRO A 560 28.03 6.94 -18.13
N GLN A 561 28.88 7.19 -17.15
CA GLN A 561 30.18 7.82 -17.34
C GLN A 561 31.02 7.66 -16.08
N SER A 562 32.35 7.64 -16.26
CA SER A 562 33.29 7.73 -15.15
C SER A 562 33.13 9.08 -14.41
N PRO A 563 33.59 9.16 -13.14
CA PRO A 563 33.59 10.41 -12.39
C PRO A 563 34.32 11.53 -13.14
N ALA A 564 33.85 12.77 -12.95
CA ALA A 564 34.46 13.95 -13.58
C ALA A 564 35.98 14.03 -13.30
N PRO A 565 36.79 14.54 -14.25
CA PRO A 565 38.21 14.72 -14.03
C PRO A 565 38.50 15.51 -12.73
N GLY A 566 39.30 14.93 -11.82
CA GLY A 566 39.59 15.50 -10.51
C GLY A 566 38.76 14.93 -9.36
N VAL A 567 37.64 14.24 -9.64
CA VAL A 567 36.83 13.53 -8.64
C VAL A 567 37.30 12.08 -8.55
N ARG A 568 37.47 11.56 -7.34
CA ARG A 568 37.78 10.16 -7.06
C ARG A 568 36.92 9.70 -5.90
N TYR A 569 36.25 8.56 -6.08
CA TYR A 569 35.55 7.87 -5.00
C TYR A 569 36.46 6.72 -4.53
N PRO A 570 37.07 6.80 -3.33
CA PRO A 570 37.97 5.75 -2.84
C PRO A 570 37.26 4.39 -2.70
N ASN A 571 35.98 4.44 -2.32
CA ASN A 571 35.09 3.29 -2.22
C ASN A 571 33.96 3.46 -3.26
N PRO A 572 33.93 2.65 -4.34
CA PRO A 572 32.86 2.71 -5.34
C PRO A 572 31.54 2.13 -4.79
N ALA A 573 30.43 2.40 -5.48
CA ALA A 573 29.14 1.84 -5.09
C ALA A 573 29.20 0.29 -5.19
N GLY A 574 28.63 -0.39 -4.19
CA GLY A 574 28.67 -1.84 -4.01
C GLY A 574 29.92 -2.37 -3.30
N SER A 575 30.92 -1.54 -2.96
CA SER A 575 32.07 -2.01 -2.19
C SER A 575 31.76 -2.14 -0.70
N GLU A 576 32.31 -3.15 -0.05
CA GLU A 576 32.23 -3.31 1.41
C GLU A 576 33.30 -2.51 2.15
N ILE A 577 32.97 -2.01 3.34
CA ILE A 577 33.90 -1.37 4.27
C ILE A 577 34.26 -2.38 5.37
N SER A 578 35.55 -2.51 5.67
CA SER A 578 36.01 -3.38 6.75
C SER A 578 35.57 -2.85 8.12
N VAL A 579 34.94 -3.72 8.93
CA VAL A 579 34.49 -3.40 10.28
C VAL A 579 35.44 -3.98 11.32
N VAL A 580 35.77 -3.20 12.35
CA VAL A 580 36.53 -3.66 13.52
C VAL A 580 35.58 -3.95 14.67
N LYS A 581 35.48 -5.22 15.07
CA LYS A 581 34.64 -5.65 16.19
C LYS A 581 35.44 -5.67 17.49
N ASN A 582 35.06 -4.81 18.43
CA ASN A 582 35.59 -4.77 19.81
C ASN A 582 34.47 -5.06 20.82
N ALA A 583 33.79 -6.21 20.69
CA ALA A 583 32.64 -6.57 21.53
C ALA A 583 32.54 -8.09 21.78
N THR A 584 31.90 -8.47 22.89
CA THR A 584 31.55 -9.85 23.25
C THR A 584 30.25 -10.36 22.60
N SER A 585 29.48 -9.46 21.97
CA SER A 585 28.24 -9.80 21.26
C SER A 585 28.49 -10.82 20.15
N THR A 586 27.54 -11.73 19.90
CA THR A 586 27.57 -12.67 18.76
C THR A 586 27.13 -12.02 17.45
N GLY A 587 26.59 -10.79 17.48
CA GLY A 587 26.16 -10.07 16.29
C GLY A 587 27.30 -9.75 15.32
N ASN A 588 26.97 -9.68 14.04
CA ASN A 588 27.89 -9.31 12.96
C ASN A 588 27.43 -7.99 12.32
N VAL A 589 28.35 -7.20 11.78
CA VAL A 589 28.02 -5.95 11.07
C VAL A 589 28.68 -5.97 9.70
N THR A 590 27.89 -5.76 8.66
CA THR A 590 28.37 -5.56 7.29
C THR A 590 28.03 -4.15 6.84
N VAL A 591 28.97 -3.49 6.16
CA VAL A 591 28.80 -2.12 5.69
C VAL A 591 29.06 -2.08 4.20
N THR A 592 28.07 -1.67 3.42
CA THR A 592 28.16 -1.56 1.96
C THR A 592 28.01 -0.10 1.54
N VAL A 593 28.86 0.36 0.63
CA VAL A 593 28.73 1.71 0.05
C VAL A 593 27.63 1.69 -1.00
N VAL A 594 26.53 2.42 -0.76
CA VAL A 594 25.44 2.58 -1.74
C VAL A 594 25.66 3.86 -2.56
N ASN A 595 25.89 4.99 -1.88
CA ASN A 595 26.06 6.29 -2.54
C ASN A 595 27.43 6.92 -2.23
N PRO A 596 28.45 6.68 -3.08
CA PRO A 596 29.80 7.23 -2.90
C PRO A 596 29.88 8.75 -2.83
N LYS A 597 28.90 9.48 -3.41
CA LYS A 597 28.88 10.95 -3.40
C LYS A 597 28.51 11.52 -2.02
N SER A 598 27.83 10.74 -1.20
CA SER A 598 27.38 11.13 0.14
C SER A 598 28.37 10.74 1.23
N LEU A 599 29.45 10.02 0.91
CA LEU A 599 30.46 9.62 1.88
C LEU A 599 31.15 10.85 2.49
N THR A 600 31.09 10.96 3.81
CA THR A 600 31.69 12.06 4.58
C THR A 600 33.17 11.85 4.89
N GLY A 601 33.65 10.60 4.85
CA GLY A 601 34.98 10.23 5.32
C GLY A 601 35.13 10.17 6.85
N HIS A 602 34.00 10.19 7.57
CA HIS A 602 33.94 10.06 9.02
C HIS A 602 34.12 8.61 9.50
N ASP A 603 34.50 8.46 10.76
CA ASP A 603 34.44 7.20 11.50
C ASP A 603 33.05 7.01 12.12
N TYR A 604 32.52 5.79 12.05
CA TYR A 604 31.22 5.41 12.62
C TYR A 604 31.39 4.23 13.58
N ARG A 605 30.46 4.09 14.54
CA ARG A 605 30.39 2.93 15.42
C ARG A 605 28.94 2.49 15.62
N VAL A 606 28.75 1.17 15.69
CA VAL A 606 27.50 0.53 16.10
C VAL A 606 27.56 0.26 17.59
N GLU A 607 26.56 0.71 18.33
CA GLU A 607 26.41 0.47 19.77
C GLU A 607 25.12 -0.28 20.04
N PHE A 608 25.15 -1.29 20.90
CA PHE A 608 23.94 -1.94 21.39
C PHE A 608 23.50 -1.27 22.69
N ASN A 609 22.20 -1.07 22.86
CA ASN A 609 21.65 -0.52 24.10
C ASN A 609 21.87 -1.47 25.28
N SER A 610 21.90 -0.93 26.49
CA SER A 610 22.07 -1.73 27.72
C SER A 610 20.80 -2.46 28.14
N ASP A 611 19.65 -1.89 27.78
CA ASP A 611 18.35 -2.44 28.12
C ASP A 611 17.92 -3.40 27.01
N PRO A 612 17.52 -4.64 27.36
CA PRO A 612 17.02 -5.58 26.38
C PRO A 612 15.69 -5.07 25.81
N HIS A 613 15.54 -5.15 24.49
CA HIS A 613 14.30 -4.73 23.82
C HIS A 613 13.19 -5.77 24.03
N TYR A 614 13.50 -7.05 23.81
CA TYR A 614 12.63 -8.18 24.17
C TYR A 614 13.43 -9.48 24.34
N THR A 615 12.88 -10.38 25.15
CA THR A 615 13.31 -11.77 25.23
C THR A 615 12.40 -12.57 24.30
N VAL A 616 12.94 -13.12 23.21
CA VAL A 616 12.16 -14.06 22.39
C VAL A 616 12.20 -15.41 23.08
N VAL A 617 11.00 -15.95 23.30
CA VAL A 617 10.78 -17.36 23.55
C VAL A 617 9.71 -17.78 22.54
N ASP A 618 10.12 -18.06 21.31
CA ASP A 618 9.25 -18.67 20.31
C ASP A 618 9.62 -20.14 20.10
N SER A 619 8.97 -20.81 19.14
CA SER A 619 9.24 -22.23 18.83
C SER A 619 10.65 -22.51 18.36
N ASP A 620 11.45 -21.49 18.04
CA ASP A 620 12.68 -21.57 17.29
C ASP A 620 13.81 -20.69 17.85
N THR A 621 13.65 -19.81 18.84
CA THR A 621 14.77 -18.98 19.35
C THR A 621 14.63 -18.62 20.83
N ILE A 622 15.74 -18.72 21.58
CA ILE A 622 15.88 -18.11 22.92
C ILE A 622 17.08 -17.17 22.89
N GLY A 623 16.83 -15.88 23.12
CA GLY A 623 17.87 -14.85 23.14
C GLY A 623 17.38 -13.54 23.76
N THR A 624 18.30 -12.82 24.39
CA THR A 624 18.08 -11.43 24.82
C THR A 624 18.52 -10.54 23.67
N TRP A 625 17.56 -9.87 23.04
CA TRP A 625 17.81 -9.01 21.90
C TRP A 625 17.92 -7.56 22.33
N TYR A 626 18.91 -6.87 21.79
CA TYR A 626 19.18 -5.46 22.06
C TYR A 626 18.92 -4.66 20.80
N THR A 627 18.28 -3.50 20.95
CA THR A 627 18.27 -2.49 19.89
C THR A 627 19.68 -1.92 19.72
N TRP A 628 19.94 -1.38 18.53
CA TRP A 628 21.25 -0.84 18.18
C TRP A 628 21.16 0.58 17.62
N ASN A 629 22.24 1.32 17.81
CA ASN A 629 22.42 2.69 17.37
C ASN A 629 23.59 2.77 16.37
N LEU A 630 23.48 3.62 15.36
CA LEU A 630 24.61 4.05 14.53
C LEU A 630 25.03 5.44 14.98
N VAL A 631 26.27 5.58 15.43
CA VAL A 631 26.83 6.86 15.88
C VAL A 631 27.95 7.26 14.94
N ASP A 632 27.88 8.47 14.39
CA ASP A 632 29.02 9.14 13.78
C ASP A 632 30.00 9.48 14.90
N ALA A 633 31.10 8.73 15.00
CA ALA A 633 32.09 8.88 16.04
C ALA A 633 32.96 10.13 15.85
N THR A 634 32.94 10.74 14.66
CA THR A 634 33.67 11.98 14.35
C THR A 634 32.94 13.20 14.89
N THR A 635 31.61 13.24 14.74
CA THR A 635 30.77 14.37 15.19
C THR A 635 30.10 14.12 16.55
N GLY A 636 29.93 12.86 16.93
CA GLY A 636 29.15 12.43 18.10
C GLY A 636 27.65 12.33 17.85
N GLU A 637 27.19 12.55 16.63
CA GLU A 637 25.77 12.50 16.24
C GLU A 637 25.26 11.05 16.16
N VAL A 638 24.10 10.78 16.76
CA VAL A 638 23.39 9.50 16.58
C VAL A 638 22.60 9.59 15.27
N LYS A 639 23.00 8.80 14.28
CA LYS A 639 22.37 8.76 12.95
C LYS A 639 21.19 7.81 12.87
N VAL A 640 21.25 6.72 13.63
CA VAL A 640 20.16 5.75 13.78
C VAL A 640 20.07 5.43 15.26
N SER A 641 18.87 5.49 15.81
CA SER A 641 18.59 5.19 17.22
C SER A 641 17.60 4.04 17.35
N ASP A 642 17.82 3.19 18.36
CA ASP A 642 16.91 2.15 18.82
C ASP A 642 16.41 1.20 17.71
N ASN A 643 17.23 0.93 16.70
CA ASN A 643 16.83 0.08 15.58
C ASN A 643 16.75 -1.39 16.03
N THR A 644 15.68 -2.06 15.63
CA THR A 644 15.34 -3.43 16.03
C THR A 644 15.72 -4.47 14.98
N ASN A 645 16.00 -4.06 13.74
CA ASN A 645 16.25 -4.98 12.63
C ASN A 645 17.62 -5.65 12.81
N LEU A 646 17.60 -6.98 12.92
CA LEU A 646 18.76 -7.85 13.09
C LEU A 646 18.77 -9.02 12.10
N SER A 647 17.92 -9.01 11.08
CA SER A 647 17.75 -10.11 10.12
C SER A 647 18.94 -10.23 9.15
N GLY A 648 19.60 -9.11 8.87
CA GLY A 648 20.58 -8.96 7.80
C GLY A 648 19.97 -8.92 6.39
N ASP A 649 18.68 -8.60 6.26
CA ASP A 649 18.05 -8.22 4.99
C ASP A 649 18.51 -6.83 4.51
N PHE A 650 17.84 -6.28 3.50
CA PHE A 650 18.15 -4.96 2.93
C PHE A 650 17.25 -3.84 3.47
N ASP A 651 16.38 -4.12 4.45
CA ASP A 651 15.49 -3.15 5.09
C ASP A 651 16.23 -2.39 6.21
N TYR A 652 17.33 -1.73 5.84
CA TYR A 652 18.14 -0.90 6.72
C TYR A 652 18.21 0.53 6.15
N PRO A 653 18.28 1.56 7.01
CA PRO A 653 18.45 2.93 6.57
C PRO A 653 19.80 3.13 5.86
N ILE A 654 19.82 3.96 4.81
CA ILE A 654 21.05 4.37 4.14
C ILE A 654 21.50 5.69 4.76
N ILE A 655 22.65 5.69 5.44
CA ILE A 655 23.19 6.86 6.17
C ILE A 655 24.49 7.30 5.53
N ASP A 656 24.58 8.56 5.11
CA ASP A 656 25.81 9.13 4.53
C ASP A 656 26.37 8.28 3.37
N GLY A 657 25.47 7.64 2.61
CA GLY A 657 25.79 6.74 1.51
C GLY A 657 26.19 5.32 1.90
N LEU A 658 26.07 4.95 3.17
CA LEU A 658 26.38 3.63 3.73
C LEU A 658 25.11 2.87 4.08
N LEU A 659 25.02 1.61 3.66
CA LEU A 659 24.09 0.64 4.22
C LEU A 659 24.80 -0.14 5.32
N VAL A 660 24.38 0.07 6.57
CA VAL A 660 24.94 -0.61 7.75
C VAL A 660 23.96 -1.68 8.21
N GLN A 661 24.29 -2.94 7.93
CA GLN A 661 23.47 -4.09 8.31
C GLN A 661 24.04 -4.70 9.58
N VAL A 662 23.24 -4.73 10.63
CA VAL A 662 23.56 -5.37 11.91
C VAL A 662 22.81 -6.69 11.96
N VAL A 663 23.50 -7.81 12.06
CA VAL A 663 22.94 -9.16 11.97
C VAL A 663 23.05 -9.87 13.30
N GLY A 664 21.94 -10.41 13.77
CA GLY A 664 21.83 -11.26 14.94
C GLY A 664 22.32 -12.70 14.74
N PRO A 665 22.59 -13.45 15.82
CA PRO A 665 22.78 -14.89 15.73
C PRO A 665 21.51 -15.58 15.17
N LYS A 666 21.69 -16.53 14.23
CA LYS A 666 20.60 -17.15 13.46
C LYS A 666 20.09 -18.51 13.98
N THR A 667 20.60 -19.04 15.09
CA THR A 667 20.40 -20.47 15.44
C THR A 667 19.59 -20.71 16.72
N SER A 668 18.67 -21.66 16.59
CA SER A 668 17.65 -22.10 17.52
C SER A 668 18.18 -23.03 18.62
N GLY A 669 17.80 -22.79 19.88
CA GLY A 669 17.96 -23.72 21.02
C GLY A 669 19.38 -24.01 21.53
N LEU A 670 20.44 -23.72 20.77
CA LEU A 670 21.83 -23.95 21.17
C LEU A 670 22.72 -22.80 20.70
N ALA A 671 23.12 -21.93 21.64
CA ALA A 671 23.88 -20.71 21.35
C ALA A 671 25.39 -20.93 21.17
N GLY A 672 25.90 -22.12 21.55
CA GLY A 672 27.30 -22.50 21.47
C GLY A 672 27.75 -23.30 22.69
N TRP A 673 29.04 -23.65 22.73
CA TRP A 673 29.71 -24.28 23.88
C TRP A 673 31.16 -23.80 23.99
N ASP A 674 31.73 -23.87 25.19
CA ASP A 674 33.14 -23.60 25.46
C ASP A 674 33.68 -24.63 26.47
N TYR A 675 34.99 -24.67 26.71
CA TYR A 675 35.60 -25.56 27.69
C TYR A 675 36.82 -24.94 28.37
N ASP A 676 37.08 -25.35 29.62
CA ASP A 676 38.33 -25.07 30.34
C ASP A 676 39.11 -26.37 30.61
N GLY A 677 40.43 -26.29 30.57
CA GLY A 677 41.33 -27.42 30.81
C GLY A 677 41.65 -28.28 29.58
N ASN A 678 42.14 -29.50 29.83
CA ASN A 678 42.75 -30.36 28.82
C ASN A 678 41.76 -31.39 28.24
N ARG A 679 40.76 -30.92 27.48
CA ARG A 679 39.71 -31.75 26.86
C ARG A 679 40.26 -32.98 26.10
N TRP A 680 39.91 -34.19 26.53
CA TRP A 680 40.39 -35.46 25.96
C TRP A 680 39.34 -36.26 25.17
N VAL A 681 38.10 -35.76 25.14
CA VAL A 681 36.95 -36.29 24.39
C VAL A 681 36.56 -35.36 23.23
N SER A 682 36.01 -35.93 22.16
CA SER A 682 35.47 -35.25 20.97
C SER A 682 34.09 -35.81 20.62
N GLY A 683 33.37 -35.23 19.65
CA GLY A 683 32.10 -35.78 19.15
C GLY A 683 32.25 -36.68 17.92
N VAL A 684 31.42 -37.71 17.82
CA VAL A 684 31.14 -38.40 16.55
C VAL A 684 30.27 -37.49 15.72
N ASN A 685 30.70 -37.13 14.51
CA ASN A 685 29.88 -36.28 13.64
C ASN A 685 28.69 -37.07 13.08
N TRP A 686 27.53 -36.91 13.70
CA TRP A 686 26.25 -37.44 13.23
C TRP A 686 25.38 -36.36 12.57
N GLY A 687 25.87 -35.13 12.49
CA GLY A 687 25.16 -33.96 11.96
C GLY A 687 24.62 -33.00 13.02
N GLY A 688 24.95 -33.20 14.30
CA GLY A 688 24.56 -32.29 15.39
C GLY A 688 25.20 -30.90 15.24
N GLN A 689 24.57 -29.88 15.83
CA GLN A 689 24.99 -28.49 15.66
C GLN A 689 26.38 -28.17 16.21
N GLU A 690 26.79 -28.81 17.32
CA GLU A 690 28.02 -28.44 18.03
C GLU A 690 28.91 -29.64 18.37
N PHE A 691 30.00 -29.38 19.11
CA PHE A 691 30.97 -30.37 19.55
C PHE A 691 31.50 -31.25 18.40
N PHE A 692 31.86 -30.60 17.28
CA PHE A 692 32.37 -31.24 16.06
C PHE A 692 31.34 -32.16 15.37
N GLY A 693 30.05 -31.81 15.45
CA GLY A 693 28.96 -32.57 14.86
C GLY A 693 28.35 -33.62 15.79
N GLY A 694 28.80 -33.66 17.05
CA GLY A 694 28.47 -34.71 18.01
C GLY A 694 27.51 -34.31 19.12
N MET A 695 27.11 -33.04 19.20
CA MET A 695 26.20 -32.54 20.22
C MET A 695 25.06 -31.73 19.60
N ASP A 696 23.87 -31.85 20.20
CA ASP A 696 22.70 -31.04 19.89
C ASP A 696 21.74 -30.99 21.09
N ILE A 697 20.64 -30.24 20.97
CA ILE A 697 19.51 -30.34 21.90
C ILE A 697 18.90 -31.76 21.83
N GLY A 698 18.35 -32.24 22.95
CA GLY A 698 17.81 -33.61 23.05
C GLY A 698 16.78 -33.94 21.96
N ALA A 699 15.92 -32.97 21.62
CA ALA A 699 14.88 -33.06 20.60
C ALA A 699 15.41 -33.47 19.21
N ASN A 700 16.64 -33.08 18.87
CA ASN A 700 17.27 -33.33 17.56
C ASN A 700 18.01 -34.68 17.48
N PHE A 701 18.15 -35.41 18.60
CA PHE A 701 18.86 -36.69 18.64
C PHE A 701 17.90 -37.89 18.70
N PHE A 702 17.28 -38.16 19.86
CA PHE A 702 16.23 -39.18 20.01
C PHE A 702 14.86 -38.59 20.36
N GLY A 703 14.79 -37.32 20.75
CA GLY A 703 13.59 -36.64 21.21
C GLY A 703 13.76 -36.03 22.60
N SER A 704 12.80 -35.20 23.00
CA SER A 704 12.71 -34.67 24.36
C SER A 704 11.25 -34.34 24.68
N THR A 705 10.83 -34.48 25.93
CA THR A 705 9.54 -33.99 26.43
C THR A 705 9.57 -32.50 26.74
N LEU A 706 10.75 -31.88 26.73
CA LEU A 706 10.92 -30.45 26.96
C LEU A 706 10.56 -29.65 25.71
N SER A 707 9.88 -28.53 25.92
CA SER A 707 9.84 -27.46 24.92
C SER A 707 11.19 -26.71 24.87
N LEU A 708 11.47 -25.98 23.79
CA LEU A 708 12.69 -25.16 23.72
C LEU A 708 12.79 -24.17 24.88
N ALA A 709 11.66 -23.58 25.30
CA ALA A 709 11.53 -22.66 26.44
C ALA A 709 12.03 -23.23 27.78
N GLU A 710 12.17 -24.55 27.86
CA GLU A 710 12.56 -25.26 29.07
C GLU A 710 14.04 -25.62 29.10
N LEU A 711 14.79 -25.32 28.04
CA LEU A 711 16.23 -25.52 27.98
C LEU A 711 16.96 -24.51 28.88
N VAL A 712 18.05 -24.97 29.51
CA VAL A 712 18.87 -24.19 30.44
C VAL A 712 20.35 -24.45 30.16
N PRO A 713 21.26 -23.47 30.38
CA PRO A 713 22.68 -23.70 30.18
C PRO A 713 23.22 -24.75 31.16
N LEU A 714 24.09 -25.64 30.67
CA LEU A 714 24.75 -26.65 31.48
C LEU A 714 26.25 -26.40 31.65
N HIS A 715 26.76 -26.67 32.85
CA HIS A 715 28.18 -26.82 33.14
C HIS A 715 28.47 -28.30 33.45
N ILE A 716 29.37 -28.92 32.69
CA ILE A 716 29.66 -30.37 32.79
C ILE A 716 31.11 -30.57 33.18
N GLU A 717 31.35 -31.17 34.34
CA GLU A 717 32.70 -31.43 34.81
C GLU A 717 33.09 -32.89 34.61
N PHE A 718 34.20 -33.15 33.91
CA PHE A 718 34.74 -34.49 33.70
C PHE A 718 35.87 -34.79 34.69
N GLN A 719 35.76 -35.94 35.35
CA GLN A 719 36.75 -36.47 36.28
C GLN A 719 38.04 -36.86 35.54
N ASP A 720 39.16 -36.81 36.25
CA ASP A 720 40.43 -37.36 35.76
C ASP A 720 40.81 -38.65 36.47
N GLN A 721 41.74 -39.40 35.90
CA GLN A 721 42.13 -40.70 36.44
C GLN A 721 42.74 -40.59 37.86
N GLU A 722 43.36 -39.45 38.20
CA GLU A 722 43.99 -39.22 39.51
C GLU A 722 42.96 -38.92 40.62
N SER A 723 41.81 -38.35 40.29
CA SER A 723 40.74 -38.03 41.23
C SER A 723 39.75 -39.16 41.48
N VAL A 724 39.87 -40.30 40.79
CA VAL A 724 39.10 -41.51 41.10
C VAL A 724 39.66 -42.12 42.40
N ASN A 725 38.91 -41.97 43.50
CA ASN A 725 39.29 -42.45 44.83
C ASN A 725 38.43 -43.67 45.24
N ASN A 726 38.48 -44.08 46.52
CA ASN A 726 37.68 -45.21 47.03
C ASN A 726 36.15 -44.98 47.00
N GLU A 727 35.69 -43.77 46.70
CA GLU A 727 34.27 -43.40 46.56
C GLU A 727 33.75 -43.59 45.11
N GLY A 728 34.64 -43.93 44.16
CA GLY A 728 34.26 -44.26 42.78
C GLY A 728 34.15 -43.04 41.87
N PHE A 729 33.32 -43.18 40.82
CA PHE A 729 33.03 -42.09 39.88
C PHE A 729 32.05 -41.06 40.46
N TRP A 730 32.14 -39.82 40.00
CA TRP A 730 31.38 -38.70 40.58
C TRP A 730 29.86 -38.80 40.47
N SER A 731 29.34 -39.46 39.44
CA SER A 731 27.89 -39.61 39.25
C SER A 731 27.51 -41.05 38.91
N ARG A 732 26.22 -41.29 39.07
CA ARG A 732 25.49 -42.47 38.63
C ARG A 732 24.25 -42.04 37.86
N GLY A 733 23.78 -42.88 36.95
CA GLY A 733 22.69 -42.57 36.03
C GLY A 733 22.03 -43.80 35.44
N ALA A 734 20.83 -43.64 34.91
CA ALA A 734 20.12 -44.71 34.22
C ALA A 734 20.84 -45.12 32.93
N VAL A 735 21.00 -46.43 32.75
CA VAL A 735 21.70 -47.06 31.62
C VAL A 735 20.70 -47.69 30.68
N TYR A 736 20.89 -47.48 29.38
CA TYR A 736 20.08 -48.08 28.33
C TYR A 736 20.94 -48.89 27.37
N ARG A 737 20.46 -50.07 26.98
CA ARG A 737 21.24 -51.04 26.19
C ARG A 737 20.84 -51.02 24.74
N ARG A 738 21.68 -50.43 23.89
CA ARG A 738 21.46 -50.31 22.46
C ARG A 738 21.31 -51.68 21.79
N ASP A 739 22.13 -52.66 22.17
CA ASP A 739 22.10 -54.03 21.66
C ASP A 739 20.80 -54.78 22.04
N LEU A 740 20.09 -54.30 23.06
CA LEU A 740 18.79 -54.81 23.52
C LEU A 740 17.61 -53.91 23.09
N GLY A 741 17.80 -53.09 22.06
CA GLY A 741 16.75 -52.19 21.56
C GLY A 741 16.52 -50.97 22.44
N TYR A 742 17.56 -50.49 23.13
CA TYR A 742 17.53 -49.38 24.09
C TYR A 742 16.66 -49.63 25.33
N ALA A 743 16.59 -50.89 25.78
CA ALA A 743 15.93 -51.26 27.03
C ALA A 743 16.73 -50.77 28.25
N TYR A 744 16.05 -50.41 29.33
CA TYR A 744 16.63 -50.02 30.61
C TYR A 744 17.40 -51.20 31.24
N ASP A 745 18.64 -50.94 31.64
CA ASP A 745 19.54 -51.91 32.28
C ASP A 745 20.05 -51.40 33.64
N GLY A 746 19.21 -50.68 34.38
CA GLY A 746 19.51 -50.25 35.74
C GLY A 746 20.37 -48.98 35.83
N ILE A 747 21.06 -48.83 36.97
CA ILE A 747 21.89 -47.65 37.27
C ILE A 747 23.37 -47.99 37.13
N GLY A 748 24.10 -47.16 36.36
CA GLY A 748 25.53 -47.26 36.09
C GLY A 748 26.31 -46.05 36.58
N GLU A 749 27.62 -46.05 36.38
CA GLU A 749 28.56 -45.05 36.86
C GLU A 749 29.07 -44.14 35.73
N LEU A 750 29.30 -42.86 36.06
CA LEU A 750 29.67 -41.80 35.13
C LEU A 750 30.80 -40.96 35.73
N PRO A 751 31.95 -40.82 35.04
CA PRO A 751 33.08 -39.99 35.48
C PRO A 751 32.83 -38.50 35.25
N MET A 752 31.60 -38.02 35.42
CA MET A 752 31.25 -36.62 35.18
C MET A 752 30.07 -36.19 36.03
N ARG A 753 29.86 -34.89 36.17
CA ARG A 753 28.67 -34.31 36.81
C ARG A 753 28.21 -33.09 36.02
N SER A 754 26.89 -32.88 35.95
CA SER A 754 26.30 -31.75 35.24
C SER A 754 25.53 -30.85 36.20
N PHE A 755 25.57 -29.55 35.91
CA PHE A 755 24.87 -28.51 36.66
C PHE A 755 24.11 -27.60 35.71
N ASP A 756 22.84 -27.36 36.02
CA ASP A 756 22.08 -26.24 35.51
C ASP A 756 22.62 -24.95 36.15
N VAL A 757 23.09 -24.04 35.30
CA VAL A 757 23.75 -22.79 35.67
C VAL A 757 22.97 -21.57 35.19
N LEU A 758 21.66 -21.70 35.00
CA LEU A 758 20.80 -20.55 34.70
C LEU A 758 20.91 -19.46 35.78
N ASP A 759 21.04 -19.89 37.04
CA ASP A 759 21.51 -19.06 38.15
C ASP A 759 22.94 -19.50 38.54
N PRO A 760 23.99 -18.79 38.07
CA PRO A 760 25.38 -19.18 38.31
C PRO A 760 25.80 -19.06 39.78
N ASP A 761 25.08 -18.29 40.59
CA ASP A 761 25.36 -18.17 42.03
C ASP A 761 24.79 -19.36 42.82
N ASN A 762 23.83 -20.09 42.25
CA ASN A 762 23.16 -21.24 42.86
C ASN A 762 23.06 -22.43 41.88
N PRO A 763 24.19 -23.03 41.44
CA PRO A 763 24.17 -24.10 40.45
C PRO A 763 23.44 -25.34 40.98
N ARG A 764 22.52 -25.86 40.16
CA ARG A 764 21.67 -27.01 40.52
C ARG A 764 22.15 -28.25 39.79
N ARG A 765 22.49 -29.30 40.54
CA ARG A 765 22.98 -30.57 39.96
C ARG A 765 21.86 -31.31 39.23
N THR A 766 22.13 -31.78 38.01
CA THR A 766 21.14 -32.46 37.16
C THR A 766 21.47 -33.94 36.94
N ASN A 767 20.45 -34.71 36.54
CA ASN A 767 20.60 -36.11 36.16
C ASN A 767 21.31 -36.28 34.80
N ILE A 768 21.99 -37.42 34.63
CA ILE A 768 22.60 -37.85 33.37
C ILE A 768 22.16 -39.29 33.12
N CYS A 769 21.61 -39.56 31.94
CA CYS A 769 21.38 -40.93 31.46
C CYS A 769 22.42 -41.26 30.39
N PHE A 770 22.73 -42.53 30.21
CA PHE A 770 23.65 -42.94 29.14
C PHE A 770 23.27 -44.27 28.51
N VAL A 771 23.79 -44.48 27.31
CA VAL A 771 23.60 -45.71 26.54
C VAL A 771 24.90 -46.50 26.51
N GLU A 772 24.78 -47.82 26.59
CA GLU A 772 25.86 -48.79 26.31
C GLU A 772 25.46 -49.72 25.16
N ASP A 773 26.44 -50.29 24.46
CA ASP A 773 26.23 -51.25 23.36
C ASP A 773 27.14 -52.47 23.59
N ALA A 774 26.59 -53.65 23.89
CA ALA A 774 27.36 -54.89 23.91
C ALA A 774 27.31 -55.58 22.54
N ASN A 775 28.20 -55.20 21.63
CA ASN A 775 28.23 -55.79 20.29
C ASN A 775 29.57 -56.47 19.97
N GLU A 776 29.57 -57.79 20.02
CA GLU A 776 30.72 -58.66 19.74
C GLU A 776 31.33 -58.47 18.33
N SER A 777 30.61 -57.83 17.40
CA SER A 777 31.10 -57.55 16.04
C SER A 777 31.97 -56.28 15.91
N GLN A 778 32.12 -55.49 16.98
CA GLN A 778 33.03 -54.35 17.01
C GLN A 778 34.45 -54.82 17.42
N GLU A 779 35.49 -54.49 16.64
CA GLU A 779 36.88 -54.73 17.04
C GLU A 779 37.18 -53.94 18.33
N ASN A 780 37.51 -54.62 19.43
CA ASN A 780 37.47 -54.14 20.83
C ASN A 780 36.05 -53.84 21.32
N GLY A 781 35.16 -54.84 21.25
CA GLY A 781 33.77 -54.74 21.71
C GLY A 781 33.67 -54.02 23.05
N SER A 782 32.84 -52.98 23.09
CA SER A 782 32.40 -52.34 24.32
C SER A 782 31.65 -53.39 25.13
N ASP A 783 32.25 -53.86 26.22
CA ASP A 783 31.53 -54.63 27.22
C ASP A 783 30.59 -53.65 27.91
N ALA A 784 29.28 -53.80 27.74
CA ALA A 784 28.31 -53.03 28.53
C ALA A 784 28.49 -53.38 30.01
N ASN A 785 29.25 -52.56 30.71
CA ASN A 785 29.79 -52.79 32.04
C ASN A 785 29.11 -51.88 33.08
N LYS A 786 28.12 -51.10 32.66
CA LYS A 786 27.41 -50.06 33.40
C LYS A 786 28.32 -48.92 33.83
N ILE A 787 29.33 -48.63 33.02
CA ILE A 787 30.26 -47.52 33.20
C ILE A 787 30.33 -46.81 31.86
N TRP A 788 30.00 -45.53 31.83
CA TRP A 788 30.26 -44.76 30.63
C TRP A 788 31.77 -44.60 30.46
N ASP A 789 32.35 -45.25 29.45
CA ASP A 789 33.80 -45.26 29.19
C ASP A 789 34.15 -45.15 27.70
N MET A 790 33.15 -45.00 26.83
CA MET A 790 33.26 -44.97 25.37
C MET A 790 33.90 -46.22 24.76
N GLY A 791 33.72 -47.39 25.40
CA GLY A 791 34.29 -48.67 25.01
C GLY A 791 35.77 -48.82 25.37
N TRP A 792 36.25 -48.13 26.41
CA TRP A 792 37.66 -48.17 26.81
C TRP A 792 38.02 -49.51 27.48
N ASN A 793 38.88 -50.31 26.83
CA ASN A 793 39.26 -51.64 27.34
C ASN A 793 40.41 -51.64 28.38
N GLY A 794 40.76 -50.48 28.93
CA GLY A 794 41.91 -50.31 29.83
C GLY A 794 43.22 -49.92 29.11
N THR A 795 43.31 -50.08 27.79
CA THR A 795 44.50 -49.71 27.01
C THR A 795 44.21 -48.84 25.79
N ASN A 796 43.12 -49.10 25.06
CA ASN A 796 42.75 -48.36 23.85
C ASN A 796 41.22 -48.20 23.75
N PHE A 797 40.79 -47.13 23.07
CA PHE A 797 39.41 -46.99 22.59
C PHE A 797 39.13 -47.91 21.38
N PRO A 798 37.86 -48.15 21.02
CA PRO A 798 37.50 -48.86 19.80
C PRO A 798 38.02 -48.14 18.55
N THR A 799 38.52 -48.89 17.57
CA THR A 799 39.15 -48.32 16.35
C THR A 799 38.15 -47.79 15.32
N ASN A 800 36.85 -48.01 15.54
CA ASN A 800 35.78 -47.60 14.63
C ASN A 800 35.46 -46.09 14.69
N GLY A 801 36.02 -45.36 15.66
CA GLY A 801 35.80 -43.92 15.85
C GLY A 801 34.37 -43.56 16.22
N LEU A 802 33.60 -44.51 16.76
CA LEU A 802 32.21 -44.35 17.17
C LEU A 802 32.05 -44.24 18.70
N GLY A 803 33.15 -44.18 19.47
CA GLY A 803 33.12 -44.05 20.93
C GLY A 803 32.29 -45.12 21.63
N GLY A 804 32.41 -46.38 21.20
CA GLY A 804 31.62 -47.50 21.74
C GLY A 804 30.13 -47.44 21.44
N ARG A 805 29.66 -46.43 20.68
CA ARG A 805 28.23 -46.07 20.54
C ARG A 805 27.57 -45.77 21.89
N GLU A 806 28.34 -45.22 22.82
CA GLU A 806 27.85 -44.81 24.13
C GLU A 806 27.43 -43.35 24.10
N TYR A 807 26.13 -43.10 24.26
CA TYR A 807 25.55 -41.76 24.19
C TYR A 807 25.31 -41.20 25.59
N LEU A 808 25.37 -39.88 25.72
CA LEU A 808 25.06 -39.15 26.96
C LEU A 808 23.80 -38.31 26.76
N PHE A 809 22.93 -38.30 27.76
CA PHE A 809 21.73 -37.49 27.83
C PHE A 809 21.75 -36.69 29.12
N PHE A 810 21.76 -35.37 28.99
CA PHE A 810 21.73 -34.47 30.14
C PHE A 810 20.31 -34.03 30.39
N MET A 811 19.82 -34.25 31.61
CA MET A 811 18.40 -34.13 31.93
C MET A 811 18.09 -32.82 32.65
N LYS A 812 16.85 -32.34 32.59
CA LYS A 812 16.39 -31.17 33.36
C LYS A 812 16.18 -31.50 34.84
N SER A 813 15.76 -32.72 35.16
CA SER A 813 15.42 -33.16 36.52
C SER A 813 16.59 -33.11 37.50
N ASP A 814 16.27 -32.88 38.77
CA ASP A 814 17.22 -32.85 39.88
C ASP A 814 17.99 -34.17 40.01
N TYR A 815 19.28 -34.07 40.31
CA TYR A 815 20.14 -35.25 40.45
C TYR A 815 19.65 -36.19 41.56
N ASN A 816 19.33 -37.43 41.19
CA ASN A 816 18.94 -38.50 42.10
C ASN A 816 19.47 -39.87 41.65
N GLU A 817 20.64 -39.88 41.00
CA GLU A 817 21.28 -41.06 40.41
C GLU A 817 20.52 -41.69 39.24
N GLY A 818 19.57 -40.95 38.63
CA GLY A 818 18.74 -41.43 37.54
C GLY A 818 17.59 -42.34 37.97
N ALA A 819 17.18 -42.29 39.25
CA ALA A 819 16.15 -43.16 39.81
C ALA A 819 14.76 -42.98 39.19
N ASP A 820 14.51 -41.86 38.52
CA ASP A 820 13.23 -41.56 37.86
C ASP A 820 13.09 -42.16 36.46
N TYR A 821 14.16 -42.74 35.90
CA TYR A 821 14.18 -43.22 34.52
C TYR A 821 14.19 -44.75 34.45
N ASP A 822 13.29 -45.27 33.63
CA ASP A 822 13.11 -46.70 33.37
C ASP A 822 12.60 -46.90 31.93
N ASP A 823 11.97 -48.03 31.62
CA ASP A 823 11.34 -48.26 30.31
C ASP A 823 10.03 -47.46 30.10
N ASN A 824 9.40 -46.94 31.16
CA ASN A 824 8.18 -46.14 31.09
C ASN A 824 8.50 -44.63 31.00
N ASN A 825 9.46 -44.16 31.79
CA ASN A 825 10.04 -42.83 31.68
C ASN A 825 11.40 -42.95 30.98
N TRP A 826 11.34 -43.11 29.65
CA TRP A 826 12.48 -43.50 28.83
C TRP A 826 13.49 -42.34 28.67
N GLY A 827 14.56 -42.39 29.48
CA GLY A 827 15.60 -41.36 29.58
C GLY A 827 16.11 -40.78 28.26
N PRO A 828 16.39 -41.58 27.20
CA PRO A 828 16.87 -41.06 25.92
C PRO A 828 15.94 -40.07 25.20
N ALA A 829 14.65 -40.01 25.57
CA ALA A 829 13.70 -39.03 25.03
C ALA A 829 12.77 -38.41 26.10
N ALA A 830 13.13 -38.51 27.39
CA ALA A 830 12.42 -37.89 28.50
C ALA A 830 12.74 -36.38 28.55
N ASP A 831 12.98 -35.81 29.73
CA ASP A 831 13.31 -34.39 29.92
C ASP A 831 14.78 -34.07 29.55
N VAL A 832 15.20 -34.46 28.34
CA VAL A 832 16.56 -34.29 27.83
C VAL A 832 16.77 -32.84 27.40
N LEU A 833 17.73 -32.16 28.02
CA LEU A 833 18.22 -30.85 27.60
C LEU A 833 19.11 -30.98 26.36
N TYR A 834 20.20 -31.76 26.50
CA TYR A 834 21.21 -31.93 25.47
C TYR A 834 21.62 -33.40 25.35
N ALA A 835 21.96 -33.81 24.14
CA ALA A 835 22.49 -35.15 23.86
C ALA A 835 23.88 -35.03 23.23
N ILE A 836 24.79 -35.89 23.66
CA ILE A 836 26.16 -35.96 23.12
C ILE A 836 26.44 -37.40 22.67
N TRP A 837 26.98 -37.54 21.46
CA TRP A 837 27.65 -38.75 20.99
C TRP A 837 29.16 -38.56 21.04
N PRO A 838 29.80 -38.95 22.16
CA PRO A 838 31.22 -38.76 22.40
C PRO A 838 32.09 -39.82 21.70
N LYS A 839 33.35 -39.48 21.46
CA LYS A 839 34.44 -40.35 20.99
C LYS A 839 35.80 -39.85 21.47
N GLU A 840 36.83 -40.67 21.25
CA GLU A 840 38.20 -40.33 21.56
C GLU A 840 38.72 -39.10 20.78
N ARG A 841 39.50 -38.24 21.46
CA ARG A 841 40.18 -37.11 20.82
C ARG A 841 41.63 -37.46 20.48
N GLY A 842 41.85 -37.94 19.26
CA GLY A 842 43.18 -38.31 18.78
C GLY A 842 43.76 -39.47 19.60
N SER A 843 45.01 -39.35 20.06
CA SER A 843 45.68 -40.40 20.85
C SER A 843 45.61 -40.19 22.37
N ARG A 844 44.66 -39.38 22.86
CA ARG A 844 44.49 -39.12 24.30
C ARG A 844 43.80 -40.31 24.97
N ALA A 845 44.25 -40.68 26.17
CA ALA A 845 43.66 -41.77 26.95
C ALA A 845 42.34 -41.35 27.63
N TYR A 846 41.54 -42.33 28.02
CA TYR A 846 40.35 -42.13 28.87
C TYR A 846 40.74 -41.45 30.19
N LEU A 847 39.98 -40.42 30.59
CA LEU A 847 40.21 -39.63 31.82
C LEU A 847 41.62 -39.02 31.92
N LEU A 848 42.22 -38.65 30.78
CA LEU A 848 43.60 -38.11 30.74
C LEU A 848 43.79 -36.85 31.60
N ALA A 849 42.78 -35.99 31.69
CA ALA A 849 42.84 -34.76 32.47
C ALA A 849 41.43 -34.25 32.80
N GLN A 850 41.32 -33.48 33.88
CA GLN A 850 40.08 -32.80 34.22
C GLN A 850 39.81 -31.71 33.18
N PHE A 851 38.56 -31.57 32.78
CA PHE A 851 38.08 -30.45 31.97
C PHE A 851 36.60 -30.20 32.26
N THR A 852 36.16 -28.98 31.98
CA THR A 852 34.77 -28.55 32.17
C THR A 852 34.22 -27.91 30.92
#